data_AF-A0AB38BAF1-F1
#
_entry.id   AF-A0AB38BAF1-F1
#
_cell.length_a   1.000
_cell.length_b   1.000
_cell.length_c   1.000
_cell.angle_alpha   90.00
_cell.angle_beta   90.00
_cell.angle_gamma   90.00
#
_symmetry.space_group_name_H-M   'P 1'
#
loop_
_entity.id
_entity.type
_entity.pdbx_description
1 polymer ?
#
loop_
_entity_poly.entity_id
_entity_poly.type
_entity_poly.pdbx_seq_one_letter_code
_entity_poly.pdbx_strand_id
1 'polypeptide(L)'
;MRVQIRTTHRRGHRRIVGALSAALLCTAGVTALPAAARTPDTPEAGPSRTAPGPRLPGVLAMTPPMGFNNWNSTHCRAEFNEEMVKGIADLFVAKGLKDAGYQYVNLDDCWALPTRDGNGKLVPDPQRFPHGIKAVADYVHAKGLKFGIYTSAGIKTCNPAGFPGGLGHEKSDAQQFADWGVDYLKYDNCNNLGVDAQQRYRTMRDALKATGRPIVYSICEWGENKPWEWASDVGHLWRTTGDISDSWSSMLDIVKQNLPLAPHAGPGHWNDPDMLEVGNGGMTDTEYRSHFSLWSMMAAPLLIGSDLRKAGPETFEILANKDLIAVDQDRLGKQATVVKSESGRWTLVRQLADGARAVALFNETGGPQRITTTARELGLPRADGYRLRDLWRHQDTHTTGTVSATVPAHGTTVYRISADKRWAAYPPAVETGTDRTPLAEAGSPATLRSTVRNLGGTPARHVAVTLKAPQGWRVRATSPATARTLPGGRTLTTGWQITAPAGTAPGAYDLPLAADYRSPRGERITATLPGTAHVVVPPPSGTAYAAELPWLTAANGWGPVEKNTSVGERDAGDGRPISIGGTGFAKGLGVHAPSEVSFYTGGRCSVFTAQVGIDDESGDRGSVGFEVWADGKQVAASPTVTGADAAKAVSAPVTGAQTVRLVVTDGGDGIDYDHADWADAKFRC
;
A
#
# COMPACT_ATOMS: atom_id res chain seq x y z
N MET A 1 -40.54 61.02 34.03
CA MET A 1 -40.84 61.54 32.68
C MET A 1 -40.40 60.46 31.68
N ARG A 2 -41.38 59.81 31.00
CA ARG A 2 -41.33 58.76 29.94
C ARG A 2 -40.61 57.41 30.25
N VAL A 3 -41.35 56.30 30.50
CA VAL A 3 -41.76 55.17 29.58
C VAL A 3 -40.57 54.21 29.31
N GLN A 4 -40.55 52.86 29.45
CA GLN A 4 -41.51 51.76 29.70
C GLN A 4 -40.76 50.46 30.14
N ILE A 5 -41.39 49.67 31.04
CA ILE A 5 -41.57 48.18 31.11
C ILE A 5 -40.32 47.25 31.00
N ARG A 6 -39.87 46.61 32.09
CA ARG A 6 -40.31 45.38 32.81
C ARG A 6 -39.76 44.03 32.25
N THR A 7 -38.97 43.42 33.13
CA THR A 7 -38.30 42.11 33.22
C THR A 7 -39.20 40.85 33.21
N THR A 8 -38.63 39.67 32.85
CA THR A 8 -38.56 38.40 33.66
C THR A 8 -38.00 37.21 32.84
N HIS A 9 -36.95 36.48 33.29
CA HIS A 9 -36.89 35.10 33.89
C HIS A 9 -37.23 33.91 32.96
N ARG A 10 -36.89 32.62 33.19
CA ARG A 10 -35.85 31.80 33.86
C ARG A 10 -36.39 30.34 33.79
N ARG A 11 -35.56 29.33 33.44
CA ARG A 11 -35.63 27.87 33.75
C ARG A 11 -36.91 27.03 33.51
N GLY A 12 -36.72 25.80 33.03
CA GLY A 12 -37.62 24.66 33.29
C GLY A 12 -37.17 23.32 32.67
N HIS A 13 -36.81 22.34 33.50
CA HIS A 13 -36.74 20.90 33.19
C HIS A 13 -38.15 20.29 33.14
N ARG A 14 -38.36 19.18 32.41
CA ARG A 14 -39.29 18.10 32.83
C ARG A 14 -39.11 16.76 32.08
N ARG A 15 -39.05 15.69 32.87
CA ARG A 15 -39.37 14.28 32.54
C ARG A 15 -40.89 14.11 32.54
N ILE A 16 -41.44 13.14 31.80
CA ILE A 16 -42.72 12.49 32.13
C ILE A 16 -42.65 10.98 31.85
N VAL A 17 -43.07 10.22 32.86
CA VAL A 17 -43.45 8.79 32.87
C VAL A 17 -44.99 8.76 32.93
N GLY A 18 -45.64 7.76 32.32
CA GLY A 18 -47.06 7.48 32.57
C GLY A 18 -47.45 6.08 32.09
N ALA A 19 -48.09 5.30 32.97
CA ALA A 19 -48.48 3.90 32.78
C ALA A 19 -50.00 3.70 32.98
N LEU A 20 -50.52 2.61 32.37
CA LEU A 20 -51.63 1.72 32.80
C LEU A 20 -53.08 2.26 32.95
N SER A 21 -54.06 1.66 32.24
CA SER A 21 -55.03 0.64 32.77
C SER A 21 -56.31 0.41 31.91
N ALA A 22 -56.65 -0.88 31.69
CA ALA A 22 -57.98 -1.58 31.68
C ALA A 22 -59.21 -1.03 30.90
N ALA A 23 -60.24 -1.78 30.46
CA ALA A 23 -60.60 -3.19 30.18
C ALA A 23 -62.11 -3.22 29.75
N LEU A 24 -62.59 -4.39 29.29
CA LEU A 24 -63.98 -4.92 29.07
C LEU A 24 -64.31 -5.25 27.59
N LEU A 25 -64.61 -6.48 27.10
CA LEU A 25 -65.43 -7.68 27.47
C LEU A 25 -66.82 -7.72 26.81
N CYS A 26 -67.06 -8.79 26.02
CA CYS A 26 -68.31 -9.58 25.80
C CYS A 26 -68.04 -10.57 24.63
N THR A 27 -68.48 -11.85 24.53
CA THR A 27 -69.17 -12.84 25.37
C THR A 27 -69.10 -14.22 24.66
N ALA A 28 -69.36 -15.27 25.44
CA ALA A 28 -69.20 -16.73 25.24
C ALA A 28 -69.92 -17.43 24.06
N GLY A 29 -69.42 -18.64 23.75
CA GLY A 29 -70.17 -19.75 23.12
C GLY A 29 -69.36 -21.07 23.15
N VAL A 30 -69.82 -22.04 23.95
CA VAL A 30 -69.22 -23.38 24.17
C VAL A 30 -70.03 -24.43 23.42
N THR A 31 -69.38 -25.35 22.68
CA THR A 31 -69.82 -26.76 22.52
C THR A 31 -68.63 -27.66 22.20
N ALA A 32 -68.68 -28.90 22.69
CA ALA A 32 -67.59 -29.90 22.67
C ALA A 32 -67.79 -31.00 21.61
N LEU A 33 -66.68 -31.40 20.96
CA LEU A 33 -66.24 -32.73 20.42
C LEU A 33 -67.18 -33.51 19.44
N PRO A 34 -66.63 -34.27 18.44
CA PRO A 34 -65.48 -35.18 18.58
C PRO A 34 -64.44 -35.18 17.44
N ALA A 35 -63.34 -35.89 17.72
CA ALA A 35 -62.21 -36.13 16.84
C ALA A 35 -62.56 -36.96 15.60
N ALA A 36 -62.06 -36.54 14.43
CA ALA A 36 -61.80 -37.39 13.27
C ALA A 36 -60.67 -36.77 12.44
N ALA A 37 -59.73 -37.62 12.02
CA ALA A 37 -58.40 -37.30 11.54
C ALA A 37 -58.35 -36.46 10.24
N ARG A 38 -57.41 -35.50 10.21
CA ARG A 38 -56.76 -35.02 8.97
C ARG A 38 -55.26 -34.84 9.23
N THR A 39 -54.48 -35.39 8.31
CA THR A 39 -53.02 -35.36 8.20
C THR A 39 -52.48 -33.93 8.18
N PRO A 40 -51.43 -33.59 8.95
CA PRO A 40 -50.76 -32.31 8.81
C PRO A 40 -49.80 -32.34 7.61
N ASP A 41 -49.93 -31.32 6.77
CA ASP A 41 -49.00 -30.91 5.74
C ASP A 41 -47.56 -30.76 6.29
N THR A 42 -46.63 -31.23 5.47
CA THR A 42 -45.18 -31.09 5.64
C THR A 42 -44.78 -29.60 5.63
N PRO A 43 -44.00 -29.10 6.61
CA PRO A 43 -43.43 -27.77 6.53
C PRO A 43 -42.25 -27.74 5.53
N GLU A 44 -42.22 -26.71 4.68
CA GLU A 44 -41.14 -26.36 3.76
C GLU A 44 -39.75 -26.38 4.43
N ALA A 45 -38.81 -27.03 3.76
CA ALA A 45 -37.40 -27.07 4.14
C ALA A 45 -36.73 -25.72 3.85
N GLY A 46 -36.24 -25.05 4.90
CA GLY A 46 -35.32 -23.92 4.77
C GLY A 46 -33.99 -24.33 4.13
N PRO A 47 -33.18 -23.36 3.65
CA PRO A 47 -31.94 -23.64 2.93
C PRO A 47 -30.98 -24.44 3.83
N SER A 48 -30.56 -25.61 3.34
CA SER A 48 -29.63 -26.48 4.06
C SER A 48 -28.28 -25.79 4.21
N ARG A 49 -27.83 -25.58 5.44
CA ARG A 49 -26.41 -25.36 5.73
C ARG A 49 -25.65 -26.63 5.32
N THR A 50 -24.95 -26.57 4.20
CA THR A 50 -23.97 -27.59 3.81
C THR A 50 -22.95 -27.74 4.94
N ALA A 51 -22.76 -28.98 5.40
CA ALA A 51 -21.74 -29.31 6.39
C ALA A 51 -20.33 -28.94 5.86
N PRO A 52 -19.38 -28.52 6.72
CA PRO A 52 -18.02 -28.24 6.30
C PRO A 52 -17.40 -29.48 5.65
N GLY A 53 -16.90 -29.34 4.43
CA GLY A 53 -16.20 -30.42 3.73
C GLY A 53 -14.87 -30.76 4.40
N PRO A 54 -14.34 -31.99 4.24
CA PRO A 54 -13.09 -32.40 4.88
C PRO A 54 -11.88 -31.71 4.22
N ARG A 55 -11.13 -30.91 5.00
CA ARG A 55 -9.91 -30.18 4.60
C ARG A 55 -8.85 -31.04 3.88
N LEU A 56 -7.96 -30.38 3.14
CA LEU A 56 -6.76 -31.01 2.56
C LEU A 56 -5.88 -31.63 3.67
N PRO A 57 -5.35 -32.84 3.49
CA PRO A 57 -4.51 -33.50 4.48
C PRO A 57 -3.11 -32.88 4.53
N GLY A 58 -2.54 -32.77 5.74
CA GLY A 58 -1.21 -32.22 5.98
C GLY A 58 -1.25 -30.79 6.52
N VAL A 59 -0.35 -30.50 7.47
CA VAL A 59 -0.19 -29.16 8.07
C VAL A 59 0.66 -28.32 7.12
N LEU A 60 0.06 -27.83 6.02
CA LEU A 60 0.71 -26.95 5.03
C LEU A 60 0.39 -25.48 5.29
N ALA A 61 1.28 -24.59 4.83
CA ALA A 61 1.12 -23.13 4.90
C ALA A 61 0.69 -22.61 6.29
N MET A 62 1.26 -23.15 7.38
CA MET A 62 0.96 -22.66 8.75
C MET A 62 1.47 -21.25 9.03
N THR A 63 2.36 -20.77 8.17
CA THR A 63 2.73 -19.37 7.97
C THR A 63 2.55 -19.05 6.48
N PRO A 64 2.44 -17.77 6.10
CA PRO A 64 2.30 -17.39 4.70
C PRO A 64 3.43 -17.97 3.84
N PRO A 65 3.14 -18.54 2.65
CA PRO A 65 4.19 -19.06 1.77
C PRO A 65 5.22 -17.97 1.39
N MET A 66 6.50 -18.34 1.37
CA MET A 66 7.58 -17.47 0.91
C MET A 66 8.32 -18.11 -0.25
N GLY A 67 8.55 -17.38 -1.33
CA GLY A 67 9.14 -17.94 -2.53
C GLY A 67 9.39 -16.93 -3.65
N PHE A 68 9.36 -17.43 -4.88
CA PHE A 68 9.51 -16.67 -6.12
C PHE A 68 8.42 -17.10 -7.09
N ASN A 69 7.99 -16.18 -7.95
CA ASN A 69 7.20 -16.43 -9.14
C ASN A 69 7.74 -15.55 -10.29
N ASN A 70 7.88 -16.12 -11.48
CA ASN A 70 8.53 -15.45 -12.61
C ASN A 70 7.68 -14.40 -13.35
N TRP A 71 6.37 -14.35 -13.11
CA TRP A 71 5.42 -13.63 -13.96
C TRP A 71 5.77 -12.15 -14.11
N ASN A 72 5.96 -11.43 -13.00
CA ASN A 72 6.19 -9.98 -13.01
C ASN A 72 7.47 -9.57 -13.76
N SER A 73 8.48 -10.45 -13.80
CA SER A 73 9.79 -10.13 -14.40
C SER A 73 10.00 -10.70 -15.80
N THR A 74 9.35 -11.80 -16.16
CA THR A 74 9.61 -12.50 -17.43
C THR A 74 8.36 -12.74 -18.27
N HIS A 75 7.17 -12.78 -17.67
CA HIS A 75 5.95 -13.28 -18.31
C HIS A 75 6.26 -14.52 -19.16
N CYS A 76 5.94 -14.47 -20.46
CA CYS A 76 6.20 -15.53 -21.43
C CYS A 76 7.39 -15.25 -22.36
N ARG A 77 8.27 -14.30 -21.99
CA ARG A 77 9.46 -13.98 -22.81
C ARG A 77 10.47 -15.14 -22.83
N ALA A 78 11.45 -15.08 -23.72
CA ALA A 78 12.41 -16.16 -23.95
C ALA A 78 13.28 -16.49 -22.72
N GLU A 79 13.44 -15.52 -21.81
CA GLU A 79 14.16 -15.69 -20.55
C GLU A 79 13.44 -16.60 -19.55
N PHE A 80 12.14 -16.89 -19.74
CA PHE A 80 11.41 -17.86 -18.94
C PHE A 80 11.68 -19.28 -19.44
N ASN A 81 12.68 -19.93 -18.84
CA ASN A 81 13.14 -21.26 -19.21
C ASN A 81 13.79 -21.99 -18.02
N GLU A 82 14.17 -23.26 -18.23
CA GLU A 82 14.82 -24.11 -17.25
C GLU A 82 16.07 -23.48 -16.60
N GLU A 83 16.91 -22.79 -17.37
CA GLU A 83 18.13 -22.16 -16.87
C GLU A 83 17.80 -21.03 -15.88
N MET A 84 16.80 -20.20 -16.20
CA MET A 84 16.35 -19.15 -15.30
C MET A 84 15.90 -19.72 -13.96
N VAL A 85 15.05 -20.75 -13.99
CA VAL A 85 14.49 -21.36 -12.77
C VAL A 85 15.59 -21.94 -11.89
N LYS A 86 16.56 -22.63 -12.50
CA LYS A 86 17.75 -23.14 -11.80
C LYS A 86 18.61 -22.02 -11.23
N GLY A 87 18.81 -20.95 -11.99
CA GLY A 87 19.54 -19.75 -11.54
C GLY A 87 18.89 -19.06 -10.34
N ILE A 88 17.56 -18.96 -10.30
CA ILE A 88 16.84 -18.43 -9.14
C ILE A 88 17.01 -19.35 -7.92
N ALA A 89 16.88 -20.67 -8.10
CA ALA A 89 17.10 -21.64 -7.04
C ALA A 89 18.54 -21.56 -6.47
N ASP A 90 19.53 -21.35 -7.33
CA ASP A 90 20.91 -21.14 -6.91
C ASP A 90 21.11 -19.84 -6.14
N LEU A 91 20.47 -18.74 -6.58
CA LEU A 91 20.51 -17.46 -5.88
C LEU A 91 19.83 -17.50 -4.52
N PHE A 92 18.76 -18.28 -4.35
CA PHE A 92 18.12 -18.47 -3.05
C PHE A 92 19.12 -19.02 -2.02
N VAL A 93 19.96 -19.97 -2.42
CA VAL A 93 21.01 -20.52 -1.55
C VAL A 93 22.17 -19.53 -1.42
N ALA A 94 22.72 -19.05 -2.53
CA ALA A 94 23.94 -18.26 -2.55
C ALA A 94 23.78 -16.88 -1.87
N LYS A 95 22.58 -16.30 -1.89
CA LYS A 95 22.27 -15.00 -1.27
C LYS A 95 21.59 -15.12 0.10
N GLY A 96 21.43 -16.34 0.62
CA GLY A 96 20.86 -16.59 1.95
C GLY A 96 19.35 -16.35 2.05
N LEU A 97 18.62 -16.25 0.94
CA LEU A 97 17.16 -16.11 0.94
C LEU A 97 16.48 -17.39 1.42
N LYS A 98 17.04 -18.57 1.11
CA LYS A 98 16.59 -19.84 1.66
C LYS A 98 16.60 -19.82 3.20
N ASP A 99 17.71 -19.36 3.79
CA ASP A 99 17.87 -19.26 5.24
C ASP A 99 17.00 -18.17 5.86
N ALA A 100 16.58 -17.18 5.06
CA ALA A 100 15.61 -16.17 5.45
C ALA A 100 14.16 -16.73 5.45
N GLY A 101 13.87 -17.77 4.67
CA GLY A 101 12.58 -18.47 4.66
C GLY A 101 12.00 -18.74 3.26
N TYR A 102 12.58 -18.17 2.21
CA TYR A 102 12.12 -18.36 0.84
C TYR A 102 12.38 -19.78 0.37
N GLN A 103 11.33 -20.55 0.15
CA GLN A 103 11.43 -21.98 -0.11
C GLN A 103 10.76 -22.42 -1.41
N TYR A 104 9.78 -21.68 -1.93
CA TYR A 104 9.06 -22.04 -3.15
C TYR A 104 9.66 -21.36 -4.39
N VAL A 105 9.99 -22.12 -5.43
CA VAL A 105 10.37 -21.62 -6.76
C VAL A 105 9.22 -21.96 -7.71
N ASN A 106 8.31 -21.01 -7.91
CA ASN A 106 7.08 -21.23 -8.67
C ASN A 106 7.24 -20.80 -10.12
N LEU A 107 6.76 -21.64 -11.03
CA LEU A 107 6.50 -21.26 -12.42
C LEU A 107 5.09 -20.68 -12.56
N ASP A 108 4.96 -19.68 -13.42
CA ASP A 108 3.69 -19.14 -13.87
C ASP A 108 3.33 -19.63 -15.29
N ASP A 109 2.42 -18.93 -15.99
CA ASP A 109 1.92 -19.29 -17.33
C ASP A 109 3.04 -19.51 -18.37
N CYS A 110 2.69 -20.13 -19.50
CA CYS A 110 3.57 -20.35 -20.66
C CYS A 110 4.68 -21.41 -20.51
N TRP A 111 4.58 -22.31 -19.53
CA TRP A 111 5.54 -23.42 -19.36
C TRP A 111 5.26 -24.65 -20.23
N ALA A 112 4.02 -24.82 -20.68
CA ALA A 112 3.55 -25.97 -21.46
C ALA A 112 3.41 -25.64 -22.95
N LEU A 113 3.21 -26.65 -23.79
CA LEU A 113 2.72 -26.48 -25.16
C LEU A 113 1.21 -26.11 -25.16
N PRO A 114 0.71 -25.42 -26.21
CA PRO A 114 -0.71 -25.04 -26.32
C PRO A 114 -1.71 -26.21 -26.41
N THR A 115 -1.20 -27.41 -26.70
CA THR A 115 -1.98 -28.64 -26.86
C THR A 115 -1.48 -29.74 -25.95
N ARG A 116 -2.42 -30.48 -25.35
CA ARG A 116 -2.17 -31.74 -24.66
C ARG A 116 -1.70 -32.81 -25.65
N ASP A 117 -1.02 -33.84 -25.15
CA ASP A 117 -0.66 -35.00 -25.97
C ASP A 117 -1.87 -35.90 -26.30
N GLY A 118 -1.63 -36.98 -27.05
CA GLY A 118 -2.68 -37.95 -27.42
C GLY A 118 -3.33 -38.68 -26.24
N ASN A 119 -2.75 -38.62 -25.04
CA ASN A 119 -3.30 -39.17 -23.80
C ASN A 119 -4.00 -38.08 -22.96
N GLY A 120 -4.14 -36.86 -23.47
CA GLY A 120 -4.73 -35.73 -22.76
C GLY A 120 -3.84 -35.14 -21.67
N LYS A 121 -2.52 -35.42 -21.68
CA LYS A 121 -1.57 -34.92 -20.68
C LYS A 121 -0.98 -33.58 -21.07
N LEU A 122 -0.61 -32.77 -20.07
CA LEU A 122 0.14 -31.53 -20.29
C LEU A 122 1.55 -31.88 -20.75
N VAL A 123 2.06 -31.13 -21.73
CA VAL A 123 3.39 -31.32 -22.32
C VAL A 123 4.23 -30.09 -22.03
N PRO A 124 5.32 -30.18 -21.25
CA PRO A 124 6.26 -29.08 -21.08
C PRO A 124 6.81 -28.61 -22.44
N ASP A 125 6.97 -27.30 -22.64
CA ASP A 125 7.58 -26.78 -23.85
C ASP A 125 9.04 -27.28 -23.96
N PRO A 126 9.40 -28.08 -24.98
CA PRO A 126 10.73 -28.69 -25.08
C PRO A 126 11.84 -27.69 -25.40
N GLN A 127 11.52 -26.47 -25.87
CA GLN A 127 12.52 -25.42 -26.04
C GLN A 127 12.85 -24.75 -24.70
N ARG A 128 11.83 -24.54 -23.85
CA ARG A 128 12.02 -23.90 -22.53
C ARG A 128 12.50 -24.89 -21.47
N PHE A 129 11.98 -26.11 -21.52
CA PHE A 129 12.18 -27.18 -20.55
C PHE A 129 12.60 -28.47 -21.27
N PRO A 130 13.79 -28.50 -21.90
CA PRO A 130 14.26 -29.64 -22.70
C PRO A 130 14.35 -30.95 -21.91
N HIS A 131 14.50 -30.87 -20.57
CA HIS A 131 14.53 -32.04 -19.70
C HIS A 131 13.19 -32.32 -18.99
N GLY A 132 12.14 -31.55 -19.31
CA GLY A 132 10.83 -31.63 -18.71
C GLY A 132 10.76 -31.09 -17.28
N ILE A 133 9.53 -30.87 -16.79
CA ILE A 133 9.28 -30.24 -15.48
C ILE A 133 9.83 -31.05 -14.32
N LYS A 134 9.73 -32.39 -14.37
CA LYS A 134 10.26 -33.25 -13.29
C LYS A 134 11.76 -33.00 -13.04
N ALA A 135 12.57 -32.87 -14.09
CA ALA A 135 14.00 -32.63 -13.93
C ALA A 135 14.30 -31.26 -13.28
N VAL A 136 13.46 -30.26 -13.53
CA VAL A 136 13.56 -28.94 -12.88
C VAL A 136 13.15 -29.03 -11.42
N ALA A 137 12.05 -29.71 -11.11
CA ALA A 137 11.60 -29.94 -9.75
C ALA A 137 12.66 -30.71 -8.94
N ASP A 138 13.22 -31.79 -9.49
CA ASP A 138 14.31 -32.56 -8.88
C ASP A 138 15.54 -31.68 -8.59
N TYR A 139 15.89 -30.74 -9.49
CA TYR A 139 16.99 -29.80 -9.27
C TYR A 139 16.69 -28.85 -8.09
N VAL A 140 15.49 -28.28 -8.06
CA VAL A 140 15.02 -27.38 -6.99
C VAL A 140 15.02 -28.11 -5.65
N HIS A 141 14.53 -29.36 -5.60
CA HIS A 141 14.57 -30.21 -4.42
C HIS A 141 15.98 -30.54 -3.95
N ALA A 142 16.93 -30.76 -4.88
CA ALA A 142 18.33 -31.01 -4.54
C ALA A 142 19.00 -29.80 -3.86
N LYS A 143 18.46 -28.58 -4.03
CA LYS A 143 18.87 -27.37 -3.28
C LYS A 143 18.16 -27.25 -1.92
N GLY A 144 17.31 -28.21 -1.56
CA GLY A 144 16.45 -28.18 -0.38
C GLY A 144 15.37 -27.10 -0.45
N LEU A 145 14.92 -26.77 -1.66
CA LEU A 145 13.80 -25.88 -1.94
C LEU A 145 12.58 -26.72 -2.39
N LYS A 146 11.48 -26.05 -2.67
CA LYS A 146 10.20 -26.60 -3.13
C LYS A 146 9.84 -26.00 -4.48
N PHE A 147 9.15 -26.76 -5.32
CA PHE A 147 8.84 -26.37 -6.68
C PHE A 147 7.33 -26.13 -6.87
N GLY A 148 6.98 -25.04 -7.55
CA GLY A 148 5.58 -24.71 -7.85
C GLY A 148 5.28 -24.63 -9.34
N ILE A 149 4.02 -24.87 -9.69
CA ILE A 149 3.52 -24.81 -11.07
C ILE A 149 2.20 -24.03 -11.13
N TYR A 150 1.79 -23.71 -12.35
CA TYR A 150 0.61 -22.93 -12.66
C TYR A 150 -0.29 -23.62 -13.69
N THR A 151 -1.61 -23.46 -13.52
CA THR A 151 -2.61 -23.62 -14.58
C THR A 151 -3.88 -22.84 -14.18
N SER A 152 -4.98 -22.96 -14.92
CA SER A 152 -6.24 -22.24 -14.68
C SER A 152 -7.41 -23.18 -14.38
N ALA A 153 -8.33 -22.75 -13.52
CA ALA A 153 -9.68 -23.27 -13.32
C ALA A 153 -10.61 -22.91 -14.50
N GLY A 154 -10.11 -23.12 -15.72
CA GLY A 154 -10.82 -22.91 -16.97
C GLY A 154 -10.27 -23.83 -18.05
N ILE A 155 -10.80 -23.73 -19.26
CA ILE A 155 -10.35 -24.58 -20.38
C ILE A 155 -8.97 -24.17 -20.93
N LYS A 156 -8.57 -22.93 -20.69
CA LYS A 156 -7.31 -22.32 -21.12
C LYS A 156 -6.75 -21.41 -20.02
N THR A 157 -5.44 -21.25 -19.97
CA THR A 157 -4.80 -20.27 -19.11
C THR A 157 -5.06 -18.84 -19.59
N CYS A 158 -4.67 -17.83 -18.83
CA CYS A 158 -4.94 -16.42 -19.14
C CYS A 158 -4.22 -15.92 -20.39
N ASN A 159 -3.04 -16.48 -20.72
CA ASN A 159 -2.32 -16.02 -21.90
C ASN A 159 -3.13 -16.26 -23.20
N PRO A 160 -3.24 -15.26 -24.09
CA PRO A 160 -3.97 -15.39 -25.36
C PRO A 160 -3.49 -16.50 -26.29
N ALA A 161 -2.24 -16.95 -26.15
CA ALA A 161 -1.73 -18.13 -26.88
C ALA A 161 -2.49 -19.43 -26.52
N GLY A 162 -3.22 -19.44 -25.40
CA GLY A 162 -4.17 -20.47 -25.05
C GLY A 162 -3.52 -21.79 -24.63
N PHE A 163 -2.72 -21.78 -23.55
CA PHE A 163 -2.22 -23.01 -22.95
C PHE A 163 -3.34 -23.78 -22.24
N PRO A 164 -3.28 -25.13 -22.17
CA PRO A 164 -4.36 -25.91 -21.58
C PRO A 164 -4.62 -25.55 -20.11
N GLY A 165 -5.87 -25.23 -19.78
CA GLY A 165 -6.33 -25.12 -18.40
C GLY A 165 -6.78 -26.48 -17.85
N GLY A 166 -7.06 -26.51 -16.54
CA GLY A 166 -7.38 -27.73 -15.80
C GLY A 166 -8.85 -28.10 -15.75
N LEU A 167 -9.78 -27.26 -16.22
CA LEU A 167 -11.22 -27.53 -16.15
C LEU A 167 -11.59 -28.80 -16.93
N GLY A 168 -12.15 -29.80 -16.23
CA GLY A 168 -12.46 -31.13 -16.77
C GLY A 168 -11.26 -32.10 -16.84
N HIS A 169 -10.06 -31.66 -16.47
CA HIS A 169 -8.82 -32.44 -16.45
C HIS A 169 -8.20 -32.54 -15.06
N GLU A 170 -8.89 -32.08 -14.01
CA GLU A 170 -8.34 -31.83 -12.67
C GLU A 170 -7.66 -33.06 -12.08
N LYS A 171 -8.30 -34.24 -12.17
CA LYS A 171 -7.73 -35.51 -11.68
C LYS A 171 -6.45 -35.90 -12.42
N SER A 172 -6.44 -35.74 -13.74
CA SER A 172 -5.30 -36.12 -14.58
C SER A 172 -4.12 -35.18 -14.34
N ASP A 173 -4.39 -33.87 -14.25
CA ASP A 173 -3.38 -32.83 -14.08
C ASP A 173 -2.81 -32.86 -12.66
N ALA A 174 -3.65 -32.99 -11.63
CA ALA A 174 -3.20 -33.14 -10.25
C ALA A 174 -2.25 -34.34 -10.10
N GLN A 175 -2.60 -35.50 -10.67
CA GLN A 175 -1.73 -36.68 -10.63
C GLN A 175 -0.41 -36.40 -11.37
N GLN A 176 -0.46 -35.76 -12.53
CA GLN A 176 0.75 -35.42 -13.28
C GLN A 176 1.67 -34.46 -12.51
N PHE A 177 1.10 -33.46 -11.83
CA PHE A 177 1.86 -32.57 -10.95
C PHE A 177 2.50 -33.34 -9.78
N ALA A 178 1.77 -34.29 -9.18
CA ALA A 178 2.31 -35.14 -8.13
C ALA A 178 3.46 -36.03 -8.63
N ASP A 179 3.32 -36.63 -9.81
CA ASP A 179 4.33 -37.46 -10.46
C ASP A 179 5.61 -36.67 -10.79
N TRP A 180 5.47 -35.39 -11.13
CA TRP A 180 6.60 -34.47 -11.35
C TRP A 180 7.23 -33.93 -10.07
N GLY A 181 6.63 -34.17 -8.90
CA GLY A 181 7.15 -33.68 -7.63
C GLY A 181 6.78 -32.22 -7.32
N VAL A 182 5.70 -31.69 -7.87
CA VAL A 182 5.23 -30.32 -7.56
C VAL A 182 4.81 -30.21 -6.09
N ASP A 183 5.15 -29.11 -5.43
CA ASP A 183 4.82 -28.81 -4.02
C ASP A 183 3.84 -27.65 -3.85
N TYR A 184 3.58 -26.90 -4.92
CA TYR A 184 2.73 -25.71 -4.93
C TYR A 184 1.99 -25.59 -6.28
N LEU A 185 0.69 -25.30 -6.24
CA LEU A 185 -0.12 -25.00 -7.41
C LEU A 185 -0.73 -23.59 -7.28
N LYS A 186 -0.40 -22.68 -8.19
CA LYS A 186 -1.21 -21.48 -8.50
C LYS A 186 -2.29 -21.89 -9.50
N TYR A 187 -3.56 -21.61 -9.16
CA TYR A 187 -4.71 -22.03 -9.97
C TYR A 187 -5.59 -20.83 -10.31
N ASP A 188 -5.48 -20.38 -11.55
CA ASP A 188 -6.12 -19.17 -12.08
C ASP A 188 -7.63 -19.32 -12.36
N ASN A 189 -8.28 -18.28 -12.87
CA ASN A 189 -9.72 -18.21 -13.11
C ASN A 189 -10.10 -17.89 -14.56
N CYS A 190 -9.14 -17.63 -15.46
CA CYS A 190 -9.42 -17.35 -16.87
C CYS A 190 -10.10 -18.52 -17.61
N ASN A 191 -10.95 -18.21 -18.59
CA ASN A 191 -11.64 -19.18 -19.47
C ASN A 191 -12.48 -20.21 -18.70
N ASN A 192 -13.13 -19.79 -17.61
CA ASN A 192 -13.90 -20.64 -16.71
C ASN A 192 -15.29 -21.10 -17.22
N LEU A 193 -15.70 -20.67 -18.41
CA LEU A 193 -16.99 -20.97 -19.05
C LEU A 193 -18.23 -20.59 -18.21
N GLY A 194 -18.10 -19.68 -17.25
CA GLY A 194 -19.17 -19.30 -16.32
C GLY A 194 -19.55 -20.41 -15.33
N VAL A 195 -18.73 -21.46 -15.19
CA VAL A 195 -18.95 -22.50 -14.19
C VAL A 195 -18.66 -21.92 -12.80
N ASP A 196 -19.49 -22.29 -11.81
CA ASP A 196 -19.38 -21.82 -10.42
C ASP A 196 -17.95 -21.96 -9.87
N ALA A 197 -17.45 -20.88 -9.25
CA ALA A 197 -16.08 -20.82 -8.73
C ALA A 197 -15.86 -21.87 -7.63
N GLN A 198 -16.78 -21.96 -6.66
CA GLN A 198 -16.61 -22.90 -5.55
C GLN A 198 -16.58 -24.35 -6.05
N GLN A 199 -17.39 -24.70 -7.06
CA GLN A 199 -17.38 -26.00 -7.70
C GLN A 199 -16.03 -26.30 -8.35
N ARG A 200 -15.51 -25.38 -9.19
CA ARG A 200 -14.24 -25.59 -9.90
C ARG A 200 -13.06 -25.75 -8.94
N TYR A 201 -12.94 -24.84 -7.96
CA TYR A 201 -11.85 -24.89 -6.98
C TYR A 201 -11.94 -26.11 -6.05
N ARG A 202 -13.15 -26.55 -5.65
CA ARG A 202 -13.31 -27.80 -4.88
C ARG A 202 -12.95 -29.04 -5.70
N THR A 203 -13.24 -29.04 -7.00
CA THR A 203 -12.92 -30.17 -7.89
C THR A 203 -11.40 -30.38 -7.97
N MET A 204 -10.63 -29.31 -8.15
CA MET A 204 -9.17 -29.39 -8.14
C MET A 204 -8.61 -29.70 -6.74
N ARG A 205 -9.17 -29.14 -5.66
CA ARG A 205 -8.82 -29.55 -4.28
C ARG A 205 -8.93 -31.06 -4.09
N ASP A 206 -10.05 -31.65 -4.48
CA ASP A 206 -10.30 -33.08 -4.30
C ASP A 206 -9.35 -33.93 -5.17
N ALA A 207 -9.04 -33.45 -6.38
CA ALA A 207 -8.04 -34.06 -7.24
C ALA A 207 -6.64 -34.04 -6.60
N LEU A 208 -6.17 -32.89 -6.09
CA LEU A 208 -4.89 -32.75 -5.39
C LEU A 208 -4.82 -33.68 -4.17
N LYS A 209 -5.89 -33.71 -3.36
CA LYS A 209 -6.00 -34.60 -2.19
C LYS A 209 -5.87 -36.08 -2.56
N ALA A 210 -6.49 -36.48 -3.68
CA ALA A 210 -6.47 -37.87 -4.14
C ALA A 210 -5.08 -38.36 -4.56
N THR A 211 -4.15 -37.46 -4.92
CA THR A 211 -2.77 -37.83 -5.27
C THR A 211 -1.96 -38.34 -4.07
N GLY A 212 -2.36 -37.97 -2.84
CA GLY A 212 -1.59 -38.24 -1.62
C GLY A 212 -0.32 -37.40 -1.44
N ARG A 213 0.06 -36.56 -2.42
CA ARG A 213 1.19 -35.64 -2.30
C ARG A 213 0.74 -34.33 -1.64
N PRO A 214 1.45 -33.82 -0.62
CA PRO A 214 1.18 -32.49 -0.07
C PRO A 214 1.52 -31.39 -1.08
N ILE A 215 0.51 -30.68 -1.59
CA ILE A 215 0.65 -29.56 -2.54
C ILE A 215 -0.05 -28.34 -1.95
N VAL A 216 0.68 -27.24 -1.77
CA VAL A 216 0.08 -25.94 -1.39
C VAL A 216 -0.82 -25.49 -2.52
N TYR A 217 -2.06 -25.12 -2.19
CA TYR A 217 -3.08 -24.78 -3.17
C TYR A 217 -3.45 -23.31 -3.09
N SER A 218 -2.99 -22.55 -4.08
CA SER A 218 -3.12 -21.09 -4.20
C SER A 218 -4.21 -20.75 -5.20
N ILE A 219 -5.33 -20.23 -4.69
CA ILE A 219 -6.51 -19.85 -5.48
C ILE A 219 -6.28 -18.46 -6.08
N CYS A 220 -6.41 -18.32 -7.40
CA CYS A 220 -6.19 -17.07 -8.12
C CYS A 220 -7.46 -16.69 -8.89
N GLU A 221 -8.47 -16.22 -8.17
CA GLU A 221 -9.75 -15.72 -8.73
C GLU A 221 -9.99 -14.24 -8.45
N TRP A 222 -8.93 -13.52 -8.09
CA TRP A 222 -8.89 -12.05 -8.00
C TRP A 222 -9.89 -11.40 -7.03
N GLY A 223 -10.50 -12.18 -6.13
CA GLY A 223 -11.50 -11.70 -5.18
C GLY A 223 -12.92 -11.62 -5.74
N GLU A 224 -13.15 -11.98 -7.00
CA GLU A 224 -14.42 -11.86 -7.72
C GLU A 224 -15.60 -12.51 -6.98
N ASN A 225 -15.37 -13.66 -6.34
CA ASN A 225 -16.41 -14.40 -5.63
C ASN A 225 -16.18 -14.43 -4.12
N LYS A 226 -15.49 -13.42 -3.58
CA LYS A 226 -15.22 -13.25 -2.14
C LYS A 226 -14.60 -14.52 -1.50
N PRO A 227 -13.43 -14.98 -1.99
CA PRO A 227 -12.84 -16.25 -1.58
C PRO A 227 -12.55 -16.31 -0.08
N TRP A 228 -12.34 -15.17 0.58
CA TRP A 228 -12.22 -15.08 2.04
C TRP A 228 -13.43 -15.61 2.82
N GLU A 229 -14.60 -15.78 2.19
CA GLU A 229 -15.82 -16.33 2.82
C GLU A 229 -15.94 -17.86 2.70
N TRP A 230 -15.23 -18.51 1.77
CA TRP A 230 -15.45 -19.93 1.45
C TRP A 230 -14.18 -20.76 1.17
N ALA A 231 -13.06 -20.12 0.82
CA ALA A 231 -11.87 -20.79 0.31
C ALA A 231 -11.00 -21.42 1.40
N SER A 232 -11.23 -21.12 2.69
CA SER A 232 -10.43 -21.65 3.81
C SER A 232 -10.55 -23.16 4.01
N ASP A 233 -11.64 -23.79 3.54
CA ASP A 233 -11.79 -25.25 3.50
C ASP A 233 -11.44 -25.85 2.12
N VAL A 234 -10.87 -25.02 1.23
CA VAL A 234 -10.55 -25.39 -0.16
C VAL A 234 -9.06 -25.27 -0.45
N GLY A 235 -8.50 -24.07 -0.35
CA GLY A 235 -7.10 -23.76 -0.60
C GLY A 235 -6.38 -23.30 0.67
N HIS A 236 -5.10 -23.00 0.51
CA HIS A 236 -4.23 -22.53 1.58
C HIS A 236 -4.03 -21.01 1.54
N LEU A 237 -4.37 -20.39 0.41
CA LEU A 237 -4.34 -18.95 0.19
C LEU A 237 -5.20 -18.61 -1.03
N TRP A 238 -5.65 -17.36 -1.10
CA TRP A 238 -6.48 -16.86 -2.20
C TRP A 238 -6.16 -15.41 -2.54
N ARG A 239 -6.02 -15.13 -3.83
CA ARG A 239 -5.90 -13.76 -4.34
C ARG A 239 -7.13 -12.96 -3.98
N THR A 240 -6.94 -11.76 -3.42
CA THR A 240 -8.03 -10.90 -2.93
C THR A 240 -8.38 -9.75 -3.86
N THR A 241 -7.55 -9.49 -4.88
CA THR A 241 -7.65 -8.36 -5.81
C THR A 241 -7.23 -8.79 -7.22
N GLY A 242 -7.45 -7.90 -8.19
CA GLY A 242 -6.74 -7.93 -9.47
C GLY A 242 -5.21 -7.88 -9.31
N ASP A 243 -4.50 -8.06 -10.42
CA ASP A 243 -3.04 -8.16 -10.44
C ASP A 243 -2.36 -6.87 -9.99
N ILE A 244 -1.29 -7.02 -9.22
CA ILE A 244 -0.38 -5.92 -8.92
C ILE A 244 0.37 -5.51 -10.19
N SER A 245 0.74 -4.23 -10.24
CA SER A 245 1.75 -3.70 -11.16
C SER A 245 2.85 -3.02 -10.36
N ASP A 246 4.03 -2.92 -10.94
CA ASP A 246 5.18 -2.22 -10.36
C ASP A 246 4.99 -0.69 -10.37
N SER A 247 4.02 -0.22 -9.60
CA SER A 247 3.67 1.18 -9.41
C SER A 247 3.14 1.43 -7.99
N TRP A 248 3.38 2.64 -7.48
CA TRP A 248 2.94 3.03 -6.14
C TRP A 248 1.42 2.98 -5.97
N SER A 249 0.67 3.46 -6.97
CA SER A 249 -0.79 3.51 -6.96
C SER A 249 -1.39 2.11 -6.86
N SER A 250 -0.96 1.19 -7.72
CA SER A 250 -1.42 -0.20 -7.71
C SER A 250 -1.14 -0.89 -6.37
N MET A 251 0.07 -0.74 -5.82
CA MET A 251 0.43 -1.29 -4.52
C MET A 251 -0.48 -0.73 -3.40
N LEU A 252 -0.71 0.59 -3.39
CA LEU A 252 -1.55 1.25 -2.38
C LEU A 252 -3.01 0.80 -2.46
N ASP A 253 -3.57 0.68 -3.66
CA ASP A 253 -4.95 0.25 -3.87
C ASP A 253 -5.17 -1.19 -3.41
N ILE A 254 -4.21 -2.07 -3.66
CA ILE A 254 -4.24 -3.46 -3.17
C ILE A 254 -4.18 -3.50 -1.64
N VAL A 255 -3.30 -2.71 -1.01
CA VAL A 255 -3.23 -2.63 0.47
C VAL A 255 -4.58 -2.19 1.05
N LYS A 256 -5.22 -1.18 0.46
CA LYS A 256 -6.51 -0.66 0.93
C LYS A 256 -7.64 -1.69 0.81
N GLN A 257 -7.63 -2.50 -0.25
CA GLN A 257 -8.61 -3.58 -0.45
C GLN A 257 -8.36 -4.78 0.47
N ASN A 258 -7.10 -5.15 0.72
CA ASN A 258 -6.76 -6.33 1.48
C ASN A 258 -6.82 -6.13 3.02
N LEU A 259 -6.50 -4.93 3.52
CA LEU A 259 -6.48 -4.65 4.97
C LEU A 259 -7.81 -4.97 5.70
N PRO A 260 -8.99 -4.64 5.17
CA PRO A 260 -10.28 -5.01 5.78
C PRO A 260 -10.50 -6.51 5.94
N LEU A 261 -9.80 -7.35 5.17
CA LEU A 261 -9.97 -8.81 5.15
C LEU A 261 -9.22 -9.52 6.29
N ALA A 262 -8.55 -8.78 7.18
CA ALA A 262 -7.81 -9.33 8.31
C ALA A 262 -8.53 -10.43 9.14
N PRO A 263 -9.86 -10.38 9.38
CA PRO A 263 -10.56 -11.45 10.10
C PRO A 263 -10.57 -12.82 9.42
N HIS A 264 -10.23 -12.89 8.13
CA HIS A 264 -10.31 -14.10 7.31
C HIS A 264 -8.97 -14.82 7.11
N ALA A 265 -7.85 -14.20 7.52
CA ALA A 265 -6.53 -14.81 7.42
C ALA A 265 -6.11 -15.48 8.74
N GLY A 266 -5.40 -16.60 8.63
CA GLY A 266 -4.88 -17.35 9.77
C GLY A 266 -4.03 -18.55 9.36
N PRO A 267 -3.47 -19.29 10.32
CA PRO A 267 -2.65 -20.46 10.03
C PRO A 267 -3.33 -21.45 9.07
N GLY A 268 -2.69 -21.70 7.93
CA GLY A 268 -3.17 -22.60 6.87
C GLY A 268 -4.09 -21.96 5.83
N HIS A 269 -4.42 -20.67 5.93
CA HIS A 269 -5.36 -19.99 5.04
C HIS A 269 -5.12 -18.46 5.01
N TRP A 270 -4.55 -17.95 3.93
CA TRP A 270 -4.06 -16.57 3.85
C TRP A 270 -4.75 -15.74 2.77
N ASN A 271 -5.01 -14.48 3.08
CA ASN A 271 -5.30 -13.49 2.05
C ASN A 271 -4.02 -13.22 1.24
N ASP A 272 -4.12 -13.28 -0.09
CA ASP A 272 -3.01 -13.05 -1.01
C ASP A 272 -3.23 -11.73 -1.77
N PRO A 273 -2.56 -10.63 -1.34
CA PRO A 273 -2.55 -9.36 -2.07
C PRO A 273 -1.60 -9.37 -3.29
N ASP A 274 -1.24 -10.53 -3.82
CA ASP A 274 -0.37 -10.73 -4.98
C ASP A 274 1.15 -10.63 -4.68
N MET A 275 1.95 -10.90 -5.71
CA MET A 275 3.41 -11.01 -5.66
C MET A 275 4.11 -9.69 -5.30
N LEU A 276 5.36 -9.81 -4.83
CA LEU A 276 6.21 -8.67 -4.50
C LEU A 276 6.84 -8.08 -5.77
N GLU A 277 6.70 -6.76 -5.96
CA GLU A 277 7.35 -6.02 -7.06
C GLU A 277 8.76 -5.52 -6.73
N VAL A 278 9.26 -5.83 -5.53
CA VAL A 278 10.57 -5.37 -5.02
C VAL A 278 11.70 -5.63 -6.01
N GLY A 279 12.25 -4.55 -6.57
CA GLY A 279 13.39 -4.57 -7.48
C GLY A 279 13.06 -4.64 -8.97
N ASN A 280 11.81 -4.42 -9.38
CA ASN A 280 11.41 -4.43 -10.80
C ASN A 280 11.63 -3.10 -11.54
N GLY A 281 11.85 -2.00 -10.82
CA GLY A 281 12.33 -0.71 -11.32
C GLY A 281 11.28 0.42 -11.44
N GLY A 282 9.99 0.11 -11.26
CA GLY A 282 8.87 1.05 -11.35
C GLY A 282 8.54 1.81 -10.06
N MET A 283 9.14 1.42 -8.93
CA MET A 283 9.05 2.11 -7.65
C MET A 283 10.44 2.47 -7.11
N THR A 284 10.48 3.46 -6.22
CA THR A 284 11.68 3.85 -5.46
C THR A 284 12.00 2.85 -4.35
N ASP A 285 13.24 2.84 -3.85
CA ASP A 285 13.62 2.02 -2.69
C ASP A 285 12.75 2.27 -1.45
N THR A 286 12.29 3.51 -1.26
CA THR A 286 11.41 3.85 -0.14
C THR A 286 10.04 3.20 -0.29
N GLU A 287 9.51 3.20 -1.50
CA GLU A 287 8.24 2.56 -1.85
C GLU A 287 8.35 1.04 -1.76
N TYR A 288 9.44 0.44 -2.24
CA TYR A 288 9.68 -1.00 -2.09
C TYR A 288 9.83 -1.44 -0.63
N ARG A 289 10.48 -0.63 0.22
CA ARG A 289 10.53 -0.87 1.66
C ARG A 289 9.13 -0.79 2.28
N SER A 290 8.30 0.16 1.87
CA SER A 290 6.90 0.24 2.29
C SER A 290 6.10 -0.99 1.85
N HIS A 291 6.19 -1.36 0.58
CA HIS A 291 5.52 -2.53 0.01
C HIS A 291 5.88 -3.81 0.79
N PHE A 292 7.16 -4.10 0.97
CA PHE A 292 7.61 -5.28 1.73
C PHE A 292 7.15 -5.25 3.20
N SER A 293 7.19 -4.07 3.82
CA SER A 293 6.71 -3.86 5.20
C SER A 293 5.21 -4.14 5.32
N LEU A 294 4.41 -3.64 4.39
CA LEU A 294 2.96 -3.76 4.41
C LEU A 294 2.53 -5.21 4.13
N TRP A 295 3.16 -5.90 3.18
CA TRP A 295 2.91 -7.34 2.95
C TRP A 295 3.23 -8.16 4.20
N SER A 296 4.40 -7.91 4.82
CA SER A 296 4.79 -8.57 6.07
C SER A 296 3.81 -8.30 7.22
N MET A 297 3.31 -7.07 7.32
CA MET A 297 2.29 -6.71 8.33
C MET A 297 0.95 -7.39 8.03
N MET A 298 0.61 -7.59 6.76
CA MET A 298 -0.63 -8.23 6.36
C MET A 298 -0.63 -9.77 6.49
N ALA A 299 0.51 -10.38 6.86
CA ALA A 299 0.68 -11.84 6.79
C ALA A 299 0.41 -12.37 5.37
N ALA A 300 0.87 -11.62 4.37
CA ALA A 300 0.72 -11.95 2.96
C ALA A 300 1.76 -13.00 2.54
N PRO A 301 1.50 -13.82 1.51
CA PRO A 301 2.55 -14.57 0.86
C PRO A 301 3.67 -13.63 0.40
N LEU A 302 4.93 -13.97 0.70
CA LEU A 302 6.09 -13.20 0.26
C LEU A 302 6.70 -13.89 -0.96
N LEU A 303 6.04 -13.73 -2.12
CA LEU A 303 6.49 -14.28 -3.40
C LEU A 303 7.24 -13.21 -4.18
N ILE A 304 8.56 -13.36 -4.33
CA ILE A 304 9.42 -12.47 -5.12
C ILE A 304 8.99 -12.51 -6.59
N GLY A 305 8.64 -11.36 -7.17
CA GLY A 305 8.31 -11.22 -8.60
C GLY A 305 9.48 -10.78 -9.48
N SER A 306 10.59 -10.33 -8.90
CA SER A 306 11.74 -9.78 -9.64
C SER A 306 12.76 -10.81 -10.10
N ASP A 307 13.42 -10.53 -11.24
CA ASP A 307 14.50 -11.37 -11.77
C ASP A 307 15.78 -11.15 -10.95
N LEU A 308 15.97 -11.97 -9.92
CA LEU A 308 17.11 -11.86 -8.99
C LEU A 308 18.48 -11.99 -9.66
N ARG A 309 18.57 -12.50 -10.90
CA ARG A 309 19.82 -12.56 -11.67
C ARG A 309 20.30 -11.17 -12.09
N LYS A 310 19.39 -10.19 -12.09
CA LYS A 310 19.63 -8.79 -12.48
C LYS A 310 19.49 -7.82 -11.30
N ALA A 311 19.07 -8.29 -10.12
CA ALA A 311 18.82 -7.48 -8.95
C ALA A 311 20.11 -6.91 -8.33
N GLY A 312 20.08 -5.64 -7.92
CA GLY A 312 21.14 -5.01 -7.15
C GLY A 312 21.09 -5.33 -5.65
N PRO A 313 22.12 -4.91 -4.88
CA PRO A 313 22.23 -5.19 -3.46
C PRO A 313 21.06 -4.64 -2.63
N GLU A 314 20.50 -3.49 -2.99
CA GLU A 314 19.34 -2.85 -2.35
C GLU A 314 18.11 -3.77 -2.33
N THR A 315 17.83 -4.46 -3.43
CA THR A 315 16.75 -5.45 -3.53
C THR A 315 16.95 -6.60 -2.53
N PHE A 316 18.17 -7.13 -2.43
CA PHE A 316 18.47 -8.19 -1.47
C PHE A 316 18.42 -7.69 -0.02
N GLU A 317 18.76 -6.43 0.24
CA GLU A 317 18.67 -5.83 1.56
C GLU A 317 17.22 -5.78 2.07
N ILE A 318 16.27 -5.48 1.16
CA ILE A 318 14.82 -5.49 1.44
C ILE A 318 14.35 -6.93 1.65
N LEU A 319 14.58 -7.80 0.66
CA LEU A 319 14.06 -9.17 0.66
C LEU A 319 14.66 -10.03 1.78
N ALA A 320 15.89 -9.77 2.23
CA ALA A 320 16.53 -10.54 3.30
C ALA A 320 16.30 -9.97 4.71
N ASN A 321 15.43 -8.97 4.89
CA ASN A 321 15.17 -8.38 6.20
C ASN A 321 14.48 -9.38 7.15
N LYS A 322 15.30 -10.05 7.97
CA LYS A 322 14.87 -11.10 8.92
C LYS A 322 13.91 -10.60 10.00
N ASP A 323 13.97 -9.32 10.37
CA ASP A 323 13.08 -8.76 11.39
C ASP A 323 11.64 -8.62 10.85
N LEU A 324 11.49 -8.18 9.60
CA LEU A 324 10.17 -8.10 8.95
C LEU A 324 9.64 -9.47 8.58
N ILE A 325 10.50 -10.37 8.08
CA ILE A 325 10.10 -11.76 7.82
C ILE A 325 9.64 -12.44 9.11
N ALA A 326 10.29 -12.20 10.24
CA ALA A 326 9.84 -12.75 11.52
C ALA A 326 8.47 -12.22 11.97
N VAL A 327 8.10 -10.99 11.56
CA VAL A 327 6.73 -10.48 11.75
C VAL A 327 5.77 -11.22 10.84
N ASP A 328 6.09 -11.35 9.55
CA ASP A 328 5.28 -12.06 8.57
C ASP A 328 4.98 -13.50 9.01
N GLN A 329 6.04 -14.21 9.37
CA GLN A 329 6.07 -15.61 9.76
C GLN A 329 5.73 -15.85 11.25
N ASP A 330 5.20 -14.85 11.97
CA ASP A 330 4.80 -15.04 13.36
C ASP A 330 3.67 -16.08 13.46
N ARG A 331 3.90 -17.10 14.29
CA ARG A 331 3.03 -18.28 14.44
C ARG A 331 1.61 -17.99 14.94
N LEU A 332 1.32 -16.79 15.46
CA LEU A 332 -0.05 -16.41 15.78
C LEU A 332 -0.89 -16.24 14.50
N GLY A 333 -0.23 -15.94 13.38
CA GLY A 333 -0.85 -15.87 12.06
C GLY A 333 -1.91 -14.78 11.92
N LYS A 334 -1.88 -13.74 12.76
CA LYS A 334 -2.81 -12.62 12.65
C LYS A 334 -2.33 -11.61 11.64
N GLN A 335 -3.17 -11.28 10.66
CA GLN A 335 -3.00 -10.11 9.81
C GLN A 335 -3.12 -8.80 10.63
N ALA A 336 -2.41 -7.75 10.22
CA ALA A 336 -2.51 -6.43 10.84
C ALA A 336 -3.90 -5.79 10.66
N THR A 337 -4.30 -4.98 11.64
CA THR A 337 -5.52 -4.15 11.61
C THR A 337 -5.17 -2.66 11.66
N VAL A 338 -6.02 -1.83 11.07
CA VAL A 338 -5.89 -0.37 11.12
C VAL A 338 -6.27 0.16 12.50
N VAL A 339 -5.35 0.87 13.17
CA VAL A 339 -5.63 1.62 14.40
C VAL A 339 -6.12 3.02 14.07
N LYS A 340 -5.46 3.67 13.10
CA LYS A 340 -5.78 5.01 12.65
C LYS A 340 -5.44 5.16 11.16
N SER A 341 -6.31 5.83 10.42
CA SER A 341 -6.06 6.30 9.06
C SER A 341 -6.65 7.70 8.91
N GLU A 342 -5.82 8.70 8.63
CA GLU A 342 -6.27 10.10 8.50
C GLU A 342 -5.32 10.91 7.60
N SER A 343 -5.86 11.46 6.51
CA SER A 343 -5.13 12.28 5.53
C SER A 343 -3.86 11.57 5.03
N GLY A 344 -3.99 10.29 4.69
CA GLY A 344 -2.88 9.48 4.19
C GLY A 344 -1.82 9.05 5.20
N ARG A 345 -2.10 9.23 6.49
CA ARG A 345 -1.25 8.71 7.58
C ARG A 345 -1.92 7.52 8.21
N TRP A 346 -1.23 6.39 8.19
CA TRP A 346 -1.71 5.10 8.65
C TRP A 346 -0.92 4.62 9.86
N THR A 347 -1.63 4.09 10.85
CA THR A 347 -1.07 3.30 11.95
C THR A 347 -1.69 1.93 11.89
N LEU A 348 -0.89 0.93 11.57
CA LEU A 348 -1.30 -0.48 11.53
C LEU A 348 -0.70 -1.21 12.74
N VAL A 349 -1.45 -2.14 13.31
CA VAL A 349 -0.97 -2.98 14.42
C VAL A 349 -1.22 -4.45 14.13
N ARG A 350 -0.22 -5.28 14.40
CA ARG A 350 -0.30 -6.74 14.39
C ARG A 350 0.07 -7.28 15.76
N GLN A 351 -0.77 -8.14 16.32
CA GLN A 351 -0.44 -8.89 17.53
C GLN A 351 0.48 -10.06 17.17
N LEU A 352 1.54 -10.24 17.96
CA LEU A 352 2.50 -11.35 17.81
C LEU A 352 2.26 -12.42 18.88
N ALA A 353 2.75 -13.64 18.63
CA ALA A 353 2.49 -14.82 19.47
C ALA A 353 3.04 -14.70 20.90
N ASP A 354 4.06 -13.89 21.12
CA ASP A 354 4.66 -13.63 22.43
C ASP A 354 4.00 -12.47 23.19
N GLY A 355 2.92 -11.90 22.62
CA GLY A 355 2.20 -10.77 23.19
C GLY A 355 2.75 -9.40 22.81
N ALA A 356 3.86 -9.32 22.06
CA ALA A 356 4.33 -8.07 21.47
C ALA A 356 3.37 -7.53 20.40
N ARG A 357 3.63 -6.32 19.94
CA ARG A 357 2.96 -5.70 18.79
C ARG A 357 3.99 -5.36 17.73
N ALA A 358 3.74 -5.78 16.49
CA ALA A 358 4.35 -5.12 15.33
C ALA A 358 3.48 -3.92 14.97
N VAL A 359 4.11 -2.78 14.65
CA VAL A 359 3.43 -1.51 14.41
C VAL A 359 4.05 -0.85 13.20
N ALA A 360 3.25 -0.60 12.17
CA ALA A 360 3.67 0.17 11.01
C ALA A 360 3.10 1.58 11.09
N LEU A 361 3.99 2.57 11.01
CA LEU A 361 3.65 3.97 10.78
C LEU A 361 3.90 4.23 9.29
N PHE A 362 2.82 4.30 8.51
CA PHE A 362 2.87 4.35 7.06
C PHE A 362 2.36 5.69 6.54
N ASN A 363 3.14 6.33 5.67
CA ASN A 363 2.84 7.60 5.03
C ASN A 363 2.55 7.38 3.55
N GLU A 364 1.29 7.52 3.14
CA GLU A 364 0.91 7.42 1.72
C GLU A 364 1.12 8.73 0.94
N THR A 365 1.40 9.84 1.65
CA THR A 365 1.46 11.18 1.05
C THR A 365 2.81 11.48 0.38
N GLY A 366 2.83 12.46 -0.52
CA GLY A 366 4.03 12.91 -1.24
C GLY A 366 5.04 13.74 -0.43
N GLY A 367 4.87 13.89 0.89
CA GLY A 367 5.79 14.66 1.74
C GLY A 367 6.02 14.00 3.10
N PRO A 368 7.10 14.32 3.83
CA PRO A 368 7.36 13.74 5.14
C PRO A 368 6.22 14.01 6.13
N GLN A 369 5.71 12.97 6.79
CA GLN A 369 4.65 13.08 7.79
C GLN A 369 5.13 12.60 9.15
N ARG A 370 4.81 13.38 10.20
CA ARG A 370 4.96 12.90 11.58
C ARG A 370 3.76 12.06 11.97
N ILE A 371 3.97 10.77 12.20
CA ILE A 371 2.92 9.82 12.59
C ILE A 371 3.17 9.39 14.03
N THR A 372 2.13 9.45 14.87
CA THR A 372 2.21 9.21 16.32
C THR A 372 1.08 8.26 16.74
N THR A 373 1.40 7.38 17.68
CA THR A 373 0.45 6.58 18.45
C THR A 373 0.99 6.34 19.86
N THR A 374 0.26 5.59 20.68
CA THR A 374 0.66 5.22 22.04
C THR A 374 0.58 3.72 22.27
N ALA A 375 1.40 3.20 23.19
CA ALA A 375 1.35 1.81 23.62
C ALA A 375 -0.06 1.36 24.05
N ARG A 376 -0.85 2.29 24.64
CA ARG A 376 -2.24 2.06 25.02
C ARG A 376 -3.15 1.84 23.80
N GLU A 377 -3.07 2.71 22.79
CA GLU A 377 -3.85 2.58 21.55
C GLU A 377 -3.50 1.30 20.78
N LEU A 378 -2.24 0.87 20.87
CA LEU A 378 -1.75 -0.38 20.29
C LEU A 378 -2.18 -1.64 21.08
N GLY A 379 -2.90 -1.47 22.18
CA GLY A 379 -3.37 -2.56 23.02
C GLY A 379 -2.25 -3.31 23.78
N LEU A 380 -1.14 -2.65 24.08
CA LEU A 380 -0.10 -3.20 24.96
C LEU A 380 -0.53 -3.10 26.43
N PRO A 381 -0.09 -4.04 27.29
CA PRO A 381 -0.33 -3.94 28.72
C PRO A 381 0.37 -2.71 29.31
N ARG A 382 -0.22 -2.12 30.36
CA ARG A 382 0.38 -0.99 31.07
C ARG A 382 1.73 -1.41 31.67
N ALA A 383 2.77 -0.63 31.39
CA ALA A 383 4.12 -0.80 31.92
C ALA A 383 4.82 0.55 32.11
N ASP A 384 5.90 0.57 32.89
CA ASP A 384 6.73 1.77 33.12
C ASP A 384 7.59 2.14 31.90
N GLY A 385 7.81 1.19 31.00
CA GLY A 385 8.52 1.39 29.75
C GLY A 385 8.43 0.17 28.83
N TYR A 386 8.69 0.41 27.55
CA TYR A 386 8.56 -0.58 26.49
C TYR A 386 9.87 -0.68 25.72
N ARG A 387 10.26 -1.90 25.35
CA ARG A 387 11.29 -2.13 24.33
C ARG A 387 10.69 -1.83 22.97
N LEU A 388 11.41 -1.06 22.17
CA LEU A 388 11.06 -0.66 20.81
C LEU A 388 12.19 -1.09 19.86
N ARG A 389 11.95 -2.12 19.04
CA ARG A 389 12.88 -2.55 18.00
C ARG A 389 12.47 -1.96 16.66
N ASP A 390 13.30 -1.11 16.07
CA ASP A 390 13.13 -0.68 14.68
C ASP A 390 13.58 -1.81 13.76
N LEU A 391 12.65 -2.32 12.93
CA LEU A 391 12.88 -3.52 12.11
C LEU A 391 13.66 -3.23 10.83
N TRP A 392 13.77 -1.98 10.41
CA TRP A 392 14.64 -1.58 9.30
C TRP A 392 16.06 -1.25 9.76
N ARG A 393 16.21 -0.73 10.98
CA ARG A 393 17.51 -0.39 11.57
C ARG A 393 18.12 -1.52 12.40
N HIS A 394 17.37 -2.58 12.65
CA HIS A 394 17.75 -3.69 13.52
C HIS A 394 18.17 -3.26 14.93
N GLN A 395 17.62 -2.15 15.42
CA GLN A 395 18.09 -1.45 16.61
C GLN A 395 17.03 -1.41 17.71
N ASP A 396 17.44 -1.76 18.92
CA ASP A 396 16.62 -1.69 20.11
C ASP A 396 16.78 -0.36 20.85
N THR A 397 15.66 0.24 21.20
CA THR A 397 15.55 1.43 22.04
C THR A 397 14.41 1.23 23.06
N HIS A 398 14.12 2.24 23.87
CA HIS A 398 12.92 2.24 24.71
C HIS A 398 12.10 3.53 24.61
N THR A 399 10.81 3.38 24.88
CA THR A 399 9.86 4.49 25.05
C THR A 399 9.09 4.34 26.38
N THR A 400 8.59 5.45 26.92
CA THR A 400 7.65 5.46 28.05
C THR A 400 6.19 5.24 27.64
N GLY A 401 5.92 5.16 26.34
CA GLY A 401 4.59 4.83 25.80
C GLY A 401 4.23 5.56 24.52
N THR A 402 4.92 6.65 24.16
CA THR A 402 4.73 7.31 22.85
C THR A 402 5.54 6.58 21.78
N VAL A 403 4.89 6.24 20.67
CA VAL A 403 5.53 5.67 19.48
C VAL A 403 5.35 6.68 18.36
N SER A 404 6.44 7.19 17.80
CA SER A 404 6.38 8.26 16.83
C SER A 404 7.57 8.24 15.88
N ALA A 405 7.35 8.62 14.64
CA ALA A 405 8.38 8.83 13.64
C ALA A 405 7.96 9.94 12.66
N THR A 406 8.94 10.69 12.16
CA THR A 406 8.79 11.41 10.89
C THR A 406 9.11 10.43 9.77
N VAL A 407 8.10 10.08 9.00
CA VAL A 407 8.15 9.08 7.93
C VAL A 407 8.22 9.82 6.59
N PRO A 408 9.20 9.53 5.71
CA PRO A 408 9.33 10.21 4.42
C PRO A 408 8.11 9.96 3.53
N ALA A 409 8.00 10.73 2.44
CA ALA A 409 7.00 10.50 1.41
C ALA A 409 6.98 9.03 0.98
N HIS A 410 5.79 8.43 0.89
CA HIS A 410 5.60 7.02 0.53
C HIS A 410 6.34 6.00 1.42
N GLY A 411 6.83 6.44 2.58
CA GLY A 411 7.65 5.64 3.48
C GLY A 411 6.86 4.90 4.55
N THR A 412 7.51 3.89 5.13
CA THR A 412 7.00 3.14 6.30
C THR A 412 8.10 2.98 7.33
N THR A 413 7.77 3.13 8.61
CA THR A 413 8.61 2.65 9.71
C THR A 413 7.88 1.55 10.45
N VAL A 414 8.56 0.42 10.70
CA VAL A 414 7.98 -0.72 11.43
C VAL A 414 8.74 -0.96 12.72
N TYR A 415 7.98 -1.06 13.81
CA TYR A 415 8.50 -1.36 15.14
C TYR A 415 7.95 -2.68 15.68
N ARG A 416 8.77 -3.47 16.37
CA ARG A 416 8.29 -4.48 17.31
C ARG A 416 8.37 -3.93 18.73
N ILE A 417 7.25 -3.97 19.44
CA ILE A 417 7.06 -3.30 20.72
C ILE A 417 6.58 -4.29 21.78
N SER A 418 7.23 -4.29 22.94
CA SER A 418 6.85 -5.14 24.07
C SER A 418 7.07 -4.42 25.39
N ALA A 419 6.22 -4.70 26.38
CA ALA A 419 6.51 -4.30 27.76
C ALA A 419 7.74 -5.09 28.25
N ASP A 420 8.76 -4.40 28.77
CA ASP A 420 9.99 -5.04 29.23
C ASP A 420 10.41 -4.44 30.56
N LYS A 421 10.56 -5.26 31.61
CA LYS A 421 11.03 -4.79 32.93
C LYS A 421 12.45 -4.23 32.88
N ARG A 422 13.22 -4.60 31.86
CA ARG A 422 14.58 -4.10 31.58
C ARG A 422 14.56 -2.97 30.57
N TRP A 423 13.44 -2.28 30.33
CA TRP A 423 13.35 -1.19 29.34
C TRP A 423 14.48 -0.15 29.48
N ALA A 424 14.87 0.18 30.71
CA ALA A 424 15.92 1.15 30.96
C ALA A 424 17.32 0.67 30.53
N ALA A 425 17.48 -0.62 30.17
CA ALA A 425 18.68 -1.23 29.59
C ALA A 425 19.05 -0.61 28.24
N TYR A 426 18.03 -0.39 27.41
CA TYR A 426 18.16 0.08 26.04
C TYR A 426 18.36 1.60 25.99
N PRO A 427 18.99 2.14 24.94
CA PRO A 427 19.02 3.57 24.67
C PRO A 427 17.60 4.18 24.58
N PRO A 428 17.41 5.44 24.99
CA PRO A 428 16.12 6.11 24.81
C PRO A 428 15.81 6.29 23.32
N ALA A 429 14.60 5.98 22.88
CA ALA A 429 14.15 6.26 21.53
C ALA A 429 14.18 7.78 21.28
N VAL A 430 14.74 8.19 20.14
CA VAL A 430 14.85 9.59 19.74
C VAL A 430 14.16 9.77 18.38
N GLU A 431 13.17 10.65 18.35
CA GLU A 431 12.52 11.07 17.12
C GLU A 431 13.26 12.29 16.55
N THR A 432 13.63 12.20 15.28
CA THR A 432 14.16 13.32 14.48
C THR A 432 13.11 13.78 13.49
N GLY A 433 12.92 15.09 13.35
CA GLY A 433 11.93 15.68 12.45
C GLY A 433 12.37 17.01 11.88
N THR A 434 11.79 17.40 10.75
CA THR A 434 11.90 18.75 10.17
C THR A 434 10.53 19.41 10.09
N ASP A 435 10.49 20.74 10.02
CA ASP A 435 9.25 21.49 9.86
C ASP A 435 8.73 21.48 8.41
N ARG A 436 9.62 21.31 7.44
CA ARG A 436 9.31 21.26 6.00
C ARG A 436 10.44 20.66 5.19
N THR A 437 10.19 20.41 3.91
CA THR A 437 11.22 20.22 2.89
C THR A 437 11.75 21.59 2.47
N PRO A 438 13.06 21.88 2.60
CA PRO A 438 13.61 23.17 2.21
C PRO A 438 13.61 23.36 0.69
N LEU A 439 13.06 24.49 0.25
CA LEU A 439 13.14 24.99 -1.12
C LEU A 439 14.23 26.07 -1.17
N ALA A 440 15.27 25.86 -1.98
CA ALA A 440 16.44 26.73 -2.06
C ALA A 440 16.62 27.27 -3.48
N GLU A 441 16.67 28.58 -3.63
CA GLU A 441 17.15 29.19 -4.88
C GLU A 441 18.68 29.13 -4.89
N ALA A 442 19.28 28.71 -6.01
CA ALA A 442 20.73 28.56 -6.12
C ALA A 442 21.45 29.88 -5.77
N GLY A 443 22.42 29.82 -4.85
CA GLY A 443 23.16 30.98 -4.34
C GLY A 443 22.47 31.73 -3.19
N SER A 444 21.18 31.48 -2.93
CA SER A 444 20.40 32.14 -1.88
C SER A 444 20.25 31.24 -0.65
N PRO A 445 20.27 31.80 0.58
CA PRO A 445 20.06 30.99 1.77
C PRO A 445 18.58 30.60 1.98
N ALA A 446 18.33 29.30 2.15
CA ALA A 446 17.08 28.73 2.63
C ALA A 446 17.15 28.43 4.14
N THR A 447 15.99 28.41 4.81
CA THR A 447 15.91 28.12 6.24
C THR A 447 15.12 26.84 6.52
N LEU A 448 15.62 26.06 7.48
CA LEU A 448 15.02 24.80 7.93
C LEU A 448 15.04 24.75 9.46
N ARG A 449 13.98 24.22 10.07
CA ARG A 449 14.00 23.89 11.50
C ARG A 449 13.96 22.38 11.67
N SER A 450 14.89 21.86 12.46
CA SER A 450 14.91 20.46 12.87
C SER A 450 14.54 20.32 14.34
N THR A 451 14.01 19.17 14.69
CA THR A 451 13.70 18.77 16.06
C THR A 451 14.30 17.41 16.37
N VAL A 452 14.76 17.26 17.61
CA VAL A 452 15.23 16.00 18.18
C VAL A 452 14.52 15.81 19.51
N ARG A 453 13.59 14.86 19.57
CA ARG A 453 12.74 14.60 20.75
C ARG A 453 13.11 13.27 21.38
N ASN A 454 13.37 13.29 22.68
CA ASN A 454 13.57 12.07 23.46
C ASN A 454 12.20 11.48 23.87
N LEU A 455 11.86 10.30 23.33
CA LEU A 455 10.63 9.56 23.65
C LEU A 455 10.84 8.55 24.81
N GLY A 456 12.09 8.29 25.17
CA GLY A 456 12.47 7.41 26.27
C GLY A 456 12.30 8.05 27.65
N GLY A 457 12.45 7.21 28.68
CA GLY A 457 12.41 7.64 30.09
C GLY A 457 13.78 8.05 30.63
N THR A 458 14.85 7.57 30.00
CA THR A 458 16.23 7.94 30.38
C THR A 458 16.77 9.10 29.55
N PRO A 459 17.75 9.88 30.05
CA PRO A 459 18.34 10.97 29.29
C PRO A 459 19.20 10.48 28.11
N ALA A 460 19.04 11.13 26.95
CA ALA A 460 20.03 11.08 25.88
C ALA A 460 21.16 12.07 26.20
N ARG A 461 22.42 11.61 26.23
CA ARG A 461 23.59 12.42 26.63
C ARG A 461 24.40 12.81 25.40
N HIS A 462 25.06 13.97 25.47
CA HIS A 462 25.93 14.47 24.40
C HIS A 462 25.25 14.47 23.03
N VAL A 463 24.01 14.98 22.97
CA VAL A 463 23.25 15.07 21.73
C VAL A 463 23.95 16.06 20.80
N ALA A 464 24.22 15.63 19.57
CA ALA A 464 24.72 16.47 18.50
C ALA A 464 23.87 16.24 17.25
N VAL A 465 23.35 17.33 16.68
CA VAL A 465 22.52 17.31 15.49
C VAL A 465 23.35 17.78 14.31
N THR A 466 23.36 16.98 13.25
CA THR A 466 24.09 17.28 12.02
C THR A 466 23.12 17.20 10.85
N LEU A 467 23.18 18.19 9.96
CA LEU A 467 22.49 18.18 8.69
C LEU A 467 23.53 18.04 7.59
N LYS A 468 23.54 16.89 6.91
CA LYS A 468 24.47 16.64 5.81
C LYS A 468 23.89 17.24 4.54
N ALA A 469 24.77 17.67 3.63
CA ALA A 469 24.39 18.24 2.34
C ALA A 469 25.39 17.79 1.26
N PRO A 470 25.04 17.95 -0.02
CA PRO A 470 25.94 17.62 -1.12
C PRO A 470 27.24 18.45 -1.05
N GLN A 471 28.27 17.95 -1.71
CA GLN A 471 29.55 18.65 -1.80
C GLN A 471 29.36 20.09 -2.32
N GLY A 472 30.02 21.05 -1.67
CA GLY A 472 29.95 22.48 -2.03
C GLY A 472 28.80 23.26 -1.40
N TRP A 473 27.76 22.59 -0.88
CA TRP A 473 26.69 23.27 -0.16
C TRP A 473 27.17 23.80 1.19
N ARG A 474 26.67 24.98 1.57
CA ARG A 474 26.92 25.55 2.90
C ARG A 474 25.74 25.26 3.81
N VAL A 475 26.01 24.63 4.95
CA VAL A 475 25.03 24.39 6.01
C VAL A 475 25.55 24.99 7.31
N ARG A 476 24.75 25.86 7.92
CA ARG A 476 25.07 26.53 9.18
C ARG A 476 23.92 26.42 10.16
N ALA A 477 24.21 25.92 11.36
CA ALA A 477 23.25 26.00 12.47
C ALA A 477 23.12 27.48 12.93
N THR A 478 21.88 27.95 13.04
CA THR A 478 21.54 29.31 13.51
C THR A 478 21.07 29.32 14.96
N SER A 479 20.85 28.15 15.57
CA SER A 479 20.61 27.95 17.00
C SER A 479 21.41 26.74 17.50
N PRO A 480 21.43 26.46 18.82
CA PRO A 480 22.21 25.33 19.36
C PRO A 480 21.85 24.00 18.70
N ALA A 481 22.84 23.38 18.07
CA ALA A 481 22.76 22.04 17.48
C ALA A 481 23.22 20.94 18.43
N THR A 482 23.54 21.28 19.68
CA THR A 482 24.05 20.32 20.67
C THR A 482 23.36 20.50 22.02
N ALA A 483 23.28 19.42 22.78
CA ALA A 483 22.84 19.44 24.17
C ALA A 483 23.64 18.42 24.99
N ARG A 484 24.21 18.83 26.12
CA ARG A 484 24.92 17.90 27.03
C ARG A 484 23.99 16.78 27.52
N THR A 485 22.72 17.10 27.75
CA THR A 485 21.71 16.13 28.16
C THR A 485 20.34 16.58 27.65
N LEU A 486 19.60 15.64 27.06
CA LEU A 486 18.21 15.79 26.66
C LEU A 486 17.34 14.82 27.49
N PRO A 487 16.67 15.31 28.55
CA PRO A 487 15.79 14.48 29.38
C PRO A 487 14.62 13.88 28.59
N GLY A 488 14.03 12.81 29.12
CA GLY A 488 12.84 12.19 28.55
C GLY A 488 11.69 13.20 28.37
N GLY A 489 10.99 13.12 27.24
CA GLY A 489 9.90 14.03 26.88
C GLY A 489 10.32 15.43 26.43
N ARG A 490 11.61 15.77 26.43
CA ARG A 490 12.12 17.07 25.98
C ARG A 490 12.55 17.03 24.51
N THR A 491 12.55 18.22 23.90
CA THR A 491 12.92 18.42 22.50
C THR A 491 14.06 19.44 22.41
N LEU A 492 15.07 19.15 21.59
CA LEU A 492 16.05 20.11 21.09
C LEU A 492 15.60 20.58 19.71
N THR A 493 15.54 21.90 19.52
CA THR A 493 15.17 22.51 18.24
C THR A 493 16.36 23.27 17.67
N THR A 494 16.77 22.91 16.46
CA THR A 494 17.90 23.53 15.76
C THR A 494 17.42 24.22 14.49
N GLY A 495 17.67 25.52 14.38
CA GLY A 495 17.52 26.28 13.14
C GLY A 495 18.75 26.10 12.25
N TRP A 496 18.51 26.03 10.94
CA TRP A 496 19.54 25.86 9.92
C TRP A 496 19.38 26.91 8.83
N GLN A 497 20.52 27.35 8.30
CA GLN A 497 20.64 28.09 7.06
C GLN A 497 21.39 27.21 6.06
N ILE A 498 20.77 26.95 4.91
CA ILE A 498 21.28 26.07 3.86
C ILE A 498 21.47 26.91 2.61
N THR A 499 22.59 26.78 1.91
CA THR A 499 22.84 27.50 0.66
C THR A 499 23.42 26.56 -0.37
N ALA A 500 22.63 26.27 -1.40
CA ALA A 500 23.12 25.63 -2.61
C ALA A 500 24.08 26.60 -3.35
N PRO A 501 25.19 26.12 -3.93
CA PRO A 501 26.05 26.95 -4.77
C PRO A 501 25.27 27.66 -5.88
N ALA A 502 25.71 28.85 -6.27
CA ALA A 502 25.19 29.49 -7.47
C ALA A 502 25.40 28.58 -8.70
N GLY A 503 24.41 28.50 -9.58
CA GLY A 503 24.45 27.61 -10.75
C GLY A 503 24.13 26.13 -10.47
N THR A 504 23.78 25.76 -9.22
CA THR A 504 23.26 24.42 -8.93
C THR A 504 22.00 24.17 -9.75
N ALA A 505 21.94 23.03 -10.44
CA ALA A 505 20.80 22.68 -11.28
C ALA A 505 19.52 22.52 -10.42
N PRO A 506 18.34 22.90 -10.94
CA PRO A 506 17.07 22.59 -10.27
C PRO A 506 16.91 21.08 -10.07
N GLY A 507 16.31 20.68 -8.96
CA GLY A 507 16.10 19.27 -8.65
C GLY A 507 16.14 18.96 -7.17
N ALA A 508 15.93 17.68 -6.85
CA ALA A 508 16.02 17.14 -5.50
C ALA A 508 17.47 16.81 -5.14
N TYR A 509 17.87 17.14 -3.91
CA TYR A 509 19.21 16.87 -3.37
C TYR A 509 19.11 16.31 -1.96
N ASP A 510 19.90 15.28 -1.67
CA ASP A 510 19.91 14.67 -0.34
C ASP A 510 20.37 15.65 0.74
N LEU A 511 19.56 15.73 1.79
CA LEU A 511 19.80 16.56 2.96
C LEU A 511 19.47 15.80 4.27
N PRO A 512 20.10 14.64 4.54
CA PRO A 512 19.72 13.83 5.68
C PRO A 512 20.11 14.49 6.99
N LEU A 513 19.20 14.38 7.97
CA LEU A 513 19.41 14.83 9.33
C LEU A 513 19.88 13.63 10.18
N ALA A 514 20.88 13.86 11.02
CA ALA A 514 21.36 12.88 11.99
C ALA A 514 21.40 13.50 13.39
N ALA A 515 20.98 12.73 14.39
CA ALA A 515 21.13 13.06 15.80
C ALA A 515 21.97 11.96 16.47
N ASP A 516 23.22 12.28 16.76
CA ASP A 516 24.14 11.42 17.50
C ASP A 516 23.96 11.67 19.00
N TYR A 517 23.86 10.59 19.79
CA TYR A 517 23.76 10.69 21.24
C TYR A 517 24.30 9.44 21.92
N ARG A 518 24.38 9.51 23.25
CA ARG A 518 24.74 8.37 24.10
C ARG A 518 23.62 8.00 25.06
N SER A 519 23.42 6.71 25.27
CA SER A 519 22.61 6.21 26.38
C SER A 519 23.31 6.50 27.72
N PRO A 520 22.60 6.41 28.86
CA PRO A 520 23.23 6.49 30.17
C PRO A 520 24.31 5.43 30.42
N ARG A 521 24.28 4.30 29.70
CA ARG A 521 25.31 3.25 29.76
C ARG A 521 26.48 3.49 28.80
N GLY A 522 26.47 4.59 28.03
CA GLY A 522 27.57 4.99 27.15
C GLY A 522 27.47 4.48 25.72
N GLU A 523 26.46 3.66 25.39
CA GLU A 523 26.18 3.18 24.03
C GLU A 523 25.92 4.37 23.11
N ARG A 524 26.55 4.39 21.92
CA ARG A 524 26.39 5.44 20.92
C ARG A 524 25.27 5.05 19.96
N ILE A 525 24.36 5.98 19.71
CA ILE A 525 23.25 5.80 18.77
C ILE A 525 23.18 7.01 17.85
N THR A 526 22.85 6.75 16.60
CA THR A 526 22.57 7.76 15.60
C THR A 526 21.13 7.57 15.13
N ALA A 527 20.25 8.52 15.45
CA ALA A 527 18.92 8.58 14.86
C ALA A 527 19.01 9.39 13.56
N THR A 528 18.61 8.79 12.45
CA THR A 528 18.61 9.47 11.14
C THR A 528 17.21 9.80 10.67
N LEU A 529 17.08 10.83 9.86
CA LEU A 529 15.91 11.10 9.04
C LEU A 529 16.41 11.35 7.63
N PRO A 530 16.06 10.48 6.66
CA PRO A 530 16.20 10.82 5.25
C PRO A 530 15.51 12.15 4.99
N GLY A 531 16.18 13.04 4.29
CA GLY A 531 15.67 14.37 4.00
C GLY A 531 16.16 14.80 2.64
N THR A 532 15.40 15.69 2.01
CA THR A 532 15.68 16.22 0.68
C THR A 532 15.56 17.73 0.73
N ALA A 533 16.38 18.44 -0.03
CA ALA A 533 16.18 19.83 -0.38
C ALA A 533 15.86 19.92 -1.88
N HIS A 534 14.95 20.81 -2.28
CA HIS A 534 14.77 21.11 -3.69
C HIS A 534 15.48 22.41 -4.03
N VAL A 535 16.35 22.36 -5.03
CA VAL A 535 16.81 23.57 -5.70
C VAL A 535 15.73 23.99 -6.69
N VAL A 536 15.21 25.20 -6.50
CA VAL A 536 14.03 25.70 -7.21
C VAL A 536 14.39 26.91 -8.08
N VAL A 537 13.64 27.09 -9.15
CA VAL A 537 13.74 28.26 -10.03
C VAL A 537 12.62 29.22 -9.68
N PRO A 538 12.93 30.50 -9.40
CA PRO A 538 11.89 31.49 -9.17
C PRO A 538 11.06 31.71 -10.44
N PRO A 539 9.74 31.96 -10.32
CA PRO A 539 8.94 32.31 -11.49
C PRO A 539 9.43 33.63 -12.10
N PRO A 540 9.29 33.83 -13.42
CA PRO A 540 9.59 35.11 -14.06
C PRO A 540 8.63 36.19 -13.55
N SER A 541 9.05 37.45 -13.64
CA SER A 541 8.15 38.58 -13.33
C SER A 541 7.07 38.73 -14.40
N GLY A 542 5.89 39.21 -14.00
CA GLY A 542 4.73 39.36 -14.88
C GLY A 542 3.89 38.09 -14.98
N THR A 543 3.43 37.77 -16.19
CA THR A 543 2.56 36.61 -16.40
C THR A 543 3.40 35.37 -16.69
N ALA A 544 3.21 34.31 -15.91
CA ALA A 544 3.88 33.02 -16.08
C ALA A 544 2.85 31.90 -16.30
N TYR A 545 2.91 31.21 -17.44
CA TYR A 545 2.03 30.08 -17.71
C TYR A 545 2.44 28.85 -16.89
N ALA A 546 1.46 28.13 -16.32
CA ALA A 546 1.71 26.94 -15.52
C ALA A 546 2.44 25.84 -16.31
N ALA A 547 2.16 25.70 -17.61
CA ALA A 547 2.85 24.77 -18.50
C ALA A 547 4.35 25.08 -18.70
N GLU A 548 4.74 26.35 -18.52
CA GLU A 548 6.10 26.84 -18.76
C GLU A 548 6.94 26.89 -17.48
N LEU A 549 6.31 26.80 -16.31
CA LEU A 549 6.99 26.75 -15.03
C LEU A 549 7.54 25.34 -14.75
N PRO A 550 8.68 25.23 -14.06
CA PRO A 550 9.13 23.97 -13.49
C PRO A 550 8.19 23.55 -12.35
N TRP A 551 7.86 22.27 -12.31
CA TRP A 551 6.99 21.70 -11.28
C TRP A 551 7.83 21.18 -10.12
N LEU A 552 7.35 21.37 -8.90
CA LEU A 552 7.91 20.72 -7.71
C LEU A 552 7.55 19.24 -7.69
N THR A 553 6.28 18.93 -7.96
CA THR A 553 5.72 17.58 -8.10
C THR A 553 4.61 17.61 -9.14
N ALA A 554 4.36 16.48 -9.79
CA ALA A 554 3.22 16.25 -10.65
C ALA A 554 2.77 14.79 -10.47
N ALA A 555 1.47 14.59 -10.24
CA ALA A 555 0.84 13.29 -10.10
C ALA A 555 -0.52 13.30 -10.81
N ASN A 556 -0.89 12.16 -11.37
CA ASN A 556 -2.12 11.96 -12.11
C ASN A 556 -2.73 10.59 -11.76
N GLY A 557 -4.06 10.47 -11.86
CA GLY A 557 -4.75 9.20 -11.67
C GLY A 557 -4.51 8.24 -12.85
N TRP A 558 -4.39 8.79 -14.05
CA TRP A 558 -4.12 8.07 -15.29
C TRP A 558 -3.21 8.91 -16.20
N GLY A 559 -2.25 8.26 -16.87
CA GLY A 559 -1.31 8.95 -17.75
C GLY A 559 -0.43 10.00 -17.05
N PRO A 560 0.49 10.64 -17.78
CA PRO A 560 1.24 11.78 -17.28
C PRO A 560 0.42 13.09 -17.31
N VAL A 561 0.84 14.08 -16.53
CA VAL A 561 0.36 15.47 -16.65
C VAL A 561 0.95 16.07 -17.92
N GLU A 562 0.09 16.61 -18.79
CA GLU A 562 0.46 17.10 -20.11
C GLU A 562 0.57 18.62 -20.18
N LYS A 563 1.48 19.12 -21.03
CA LYS A 563 1.76 20.55 -21.20
C LYS A 563 1.16 21.08 -22.50
N ASN A 564 0.14 21.92 -22.37
CA ASN A 564 -0.60 22.56 -23.48
C ASN A 564 -1.39 21.58 -24.35
N THR A 565 -1.56 20.36 -23.89
CA THR A 565 -2.40 19.32 -24.48
C THR A 565 -3.24 18.67 -23.38
N SER A 566 -4.36 18.07 -23.76
CA SER A 566 -5.20 17.24 -22.89
C SER A 566 -4.40 16.07 -22.32
N VAL A 567 -4.92 15.41 -21.29
CA VAL A 567 -4.33 14.12 -20.86
C VAL A 567 -4.68 13.11 -21.94
N GLY A 568 -3.69 12.59 -22.68
CA GLY A 568 -3.99 11.61 -23.72
C GLY A 568 -4.28 10.25 -23.09
N GLU A 569 -3.30 9.36 -23.04
CA GLU A 569 -3.49 8.03 -22.45
C GLU A 569 -2.33 7.63 -21.56
N ARG A 570 -1.30 7.00 -22.13
CA ARG A 570 -0.23 6.37 -21.34
C ARG A 570 1.12 7.05 -21.55
N ASP A 571 1.36 7.58 -22.73
CA ASP A 571 2.68 8.06 -23.13
C ASP A 571 2.71 9.59 -23.10
N ALA A 572 3.82 10.16 -22.65
CA ALA A 572 3.96 11.62 -22.62
C ALA A 572 3.88 12.22 -24.05
N GLY A 573 3.04 13.24 -24.23
CA GLY A 573 2.83 13.96 -25.48
C GLY A 573 1.84 13.28 -26.44
N ASP A 574 1.04 12.32 -25.98
CA ASP A 574 -0.04 11.70 -26.78
C ASP A 574 -1.37 12.48 -26.75
N GLY A 575 -1.45 13.51 -25.89
CA GLY A 575 -2.60 14.39 -25.74
C GLY A 575 -2.92 15.27 -26.95
N ARG A 576 -4.18 15.71 -27.03
CA ARG A 576 -4.70 16.59 -28.10
C ARG A 576 -4.64 18.05 -27.66
N PRO A 577 -4.83 19.03 -28.56
CA PRO A 577 -4.97 20.42 -28.14
C PRO A 577 -6.13 20.57 -27.13
N ILE A 578 -5.86 21.23 -25.99
CA ILE A 578 -6.83 21.46 -24.91
C ILE A 578 -8.09 22.12 -25.46
N SER A 579 -9.26 21.53 -25.19
CA SER A 579 -10.55 22.11 -25.56
C SER A 579 -11.65 21.79 -24.56
N ILE A 580 -12.41 22.80 -24.16
CA ILE A 580 -13.50 22.65 -23.19
C ILE A 580 -14.76 23.31 -23.73
N GLY A 581 -15.85 22.56 -23.83
CA GLY A 581 -17.15 23.05 -24.31
C GLY A 581 -17.06 23.63 -25.73
N GLY A 582 -16.23 23.02 -26.58
CA GLY A 582 -15.96 23.45 -27.94
C GLY A 582 -15.02 24.64 -28.08
N THR A 583 -14.43 25.14 -26.98
CA THR A 583 -13.47 26.25 -27.01
C THR A 583 -12.04 25.72 -26.86
N GLY A 584 -11.20 25.95 -27.87
CA GLY A 584 -9.79 25.54 -27.85
C GLY A 584 -8.87 26.53 -27.11
N PHE A 585 -7.86 26.01 -26.41
CA PHE A 585 -6.88 26.78 -25.66
C PHE A 585 -5.45 26.41 -26.04
N ALA A 586 -4.62 27.41 -26.31
CA ALA A 586 -3.23 27.19 -26.74
C ALA A 586 -2.27 26.86 -25.59
N LYS A 587 -2.67 27.13 -24.35
CA LYS A 587 -1.84 26.98 -23.14
C LYS A 587 -2.67 26.39 -22.02
N GLY A 588 -2.08 25.51 -21.22
CA GLY A 588 -2.76 24.88 -20.09
C GLY A 588 -2.08 23.60 -19.65
N LEU A 589 -2.71 22.88 -18.73
CA LEU A 589 -2.30 21.56 -18.30
C LEU A 589 -3.46 20.59 -18.49
N GLY A 590 -3.22 19.48 -19.19
CA GLY A 590 -4.14 18.34 -19.23
C GLY A 590 -3.79 17.35 -18.12
N VAL A 591 -4.77 16.93 -17.35
CA VAL A 591 -4.63 16.05 -16.19
C VAL A 591 -5.78 15.05 -16.11
N HIS A 592 -5.63 13.98 -15.33
CA HIS A 592 -6.67 13.00 -15.06
C HIS A 592 -6.89 12.86 -13.56
N ALA A 593 -8.14 12.94 -13.11
CA ALA A 593 -8.44 12.85 -11.68
C ALA A 593 -8.11 11.46 -11.09
N PRO A 594 -7.71 11.39 -9.80
CA PRO A 594 -7.23 12.50 -9.00
C PRO A 594 -5.85 12.98 -9.49
N SER A 595 -5.64 14.29 -9.56
CA SER A 595 -4.34 14.87 -9.96
C SER A 595 -3.85 15.95 -9.02
N GLU A 596 -2.53 16.15 -9.01
CA GLU A 596 -1.86 17.17 -8.21
C GLU A 596 -0.62 17.70 -8.94
N VAL A 597 -0.56 19.00 -9.22
CA VAL A 597 0.64 19.68 -9.76
C VAL A 597 1.05 20.82 -8.84
N SER A 598 2.28 20.77 -8.33
CA SER A 598 2.82 21.76 -7.39
C SER A 598 3.84 22.70 -8.05
N PHE A 599 3.78 23.97 -7.69
CA PHE A 599 4.63 25.05 -8.21
C PHE A 599 5.33 25.77 -7.08
N TYR A 600 6.57 26.21 -7.33
CA TYR A 600 7.25 27.17 -6.47
C TYR A 600 6.95 28.60 -6.94
N THR A 601 6.35 29.40 -6.07
CA THR A 601 6.05 30.82 -6.33
C THR A 601 6.99 31.75 -5.55
N GLY A 602 7.64 31.26 -4.49
CA GLY A 602 8.61 32.03 -3.70
C GLY A 602 8.05 33.32 -3.08
N GLY A 603 6.73 33.42 -2.90
CA GLY A 603 6.03 34.61 -2.45
C GLY A 603 5.94 35.74 -3.49
N ARG A 604 6.38 35.51 -4.74
CA ARG A 604 6.44 36.53 -5.79
C ARG A 604 5.15 36.71 -6.59
N CYS A 605 4.27 35.71 -6.56
CA CYS A 605 3.02 35.73 -7.32
C CYS A 605 1.85 36.20 -6.44
N SER A 606 0.85 36.80 -7.06
CA SER A 606 -0.29 37.45 -6.41
C SER A 606 -1.63 36.75 -6.68
N VAL A 607 -1.82 36.26 -7.91
CA VAL A 607 -3.03 35.55 -8.33
C VAL A 607 -2.69 34.41 -9.29
N PHE A 608 -3.41 33.31 -9.17
CA PHE A 608 -3.50 32.25 -10.16
C PHE A 608 -4.87 32.31 -10.83
N THR A 609 -4.92 32.15 -12.16
CA THR A 609 -6.16 32.09 -12.93
C THR A 609 -6.12 30.95 -13.94
N ALA A 610 -7.26 30.31 -14.18
CA ALA A 610 -7.45 29.31 -15.23
C ALA A 610 -8.92 29.29 -15.70
N GLN A 611 -9.16 28.71 -16.86
CA GLN A 611 -10.44 28.15 -17.28
C GLN A 611 -10.38 26.65 -17.04
N VAL A 612 -11.34 26.08 -16.30
CA VAL A 612 -11.32 24.68 -15.91
C VAL A 612 -12.54 23.93 -16.45
N GLY A 613 -12.38 22.65 -16.74
CA GLY A 613 -13.41 21.80 -17.31
C GLY A 613 -12.88 20.40 -17.64
N ILE A 614 -13.78 19.54 -18.10
CA ILE A 614 -13.41 18.26 -18.74
C ILE A 614 -13.04 18.56 -20.20
N ASP A 615 -12.01 17.91 -20.72
CA ASP A 615 -11.61 18.04 -22.13
C ASP A 615 -12.66 17.41 -23.06
N ASP A 616 -12.95 18.08 -24.18
CA ASP A 616 -13.93 17.66 -25.18
C ASP A 616 -13.67 16.25 -25.74
N GLU A 617 -12.45 15.69 -25.62
CA GLU A 617 -12.15 14.31 -26.03
C GLU A 617 -12.91 13.25 -25.22
N SER A 618 -13.34 13.59 -24.00
CA SER A 618 -14.18 12.73 -23.17
C SER A 618 -15.67 12.77 -23.53
N GLY A 619 -16.08 13.74 -24.37
CA GLY A 619 -17.47 14.03 -24.67
C GLY A 619 -18.23 14.47 -23.42
N ASP A 620 -19.49 14.05 -23.28
CA ASP A 620 -20.34 14.45 -22.13
C ASP A 620 -20.08 13.62 -20.85
N ARG A 621 -18.94 12.90 -20.76
CA ARG A 621 -18.59 12.00 -19.64
C ARG A 621 -17.59 12.63 -18.68
N GLY A 622 -17.35 11.98 -17.55
CA GLY A 622 -16.43 12.45 -16.51
C GLY A 622 -17.06 13.49 -15.58
N SER A 623 -16.61 13.50 -14.34
CA SER A 623 -17.03 14.48 -13.35
C SER A 623 -15.91 14.79 -12.37
N VAL A 624 -15.53 16.06 -12.26
CA VAL A 624 -14.37 16.45 -11.44
C VAL A 624 -14.57 17.74 -10.66
N GLY A 625 -13.83 17.89 -9.56
CA GLY A 625 -13.70 19.14 -8.81
C GLY A 625 -12.28 19.71 -8.92
N PHE A 626 -12.16 21.03 -9.15
CA PHE A 626 -10.88 21.72 -9.21
C PHE A 626 -10.61 22.48 -7.93
N GLU A 627 -9.40 22.39 -7.41
CA GLU A 627 -8.98 23.11 -6.20
C GLU A 627 -7.61 23.76 -6.37
N VAL A 628 -7.47 24.95 -5.78
CA VAL A 628 -6.19 25.65 -5.70
C VAL A 628 -5.79 25.79 -4.24
N TRP A 629 -4.61 25.30 -3.91
CA TRP A 629 -4.05 25.32 -2.57
C TRP A 629 -2.79 26.17 -2.53
N ALA A 630 -2.68 27.07 -1.55
CA ALA A 630 -1.50 27.91 -1.32
C ALA A 630 -0.92 27.60 0.06
N ASP A 631 0.34 27.15 0.11
CA ASP A 631 1.02 26.71 1.34
C ASP A 631 0.17 25.80 2.25
N GLY A 632 -0.52 24.84 1.61
CA GLY A 632 -1.36 23.85 2.31
C GLY A 632 -2.76 24.35 2.71
N LYS A 633 -3.15 25.56 2.33
CA LYS A 633 -4.50 26.09 2.55
C LYS A 633 -5.25 26.19 1.22
N GLN A 634 -6.45 25.62 1.14
CA GLN A 634 -7.34 25.80 0.00
C GLN A 634 -7.73 27.27 -0.10
N VAL A 635 -7.45 27.88 -1.26
CA VAL A 635 -7.73 29.31 -1.54
C VAL A 635 -8.77 29.49 -2.63
N ALA A 636 -9.04 28.46 -3.43
CA ALA A 636 -10.16 28.42 -4.36
C ALA A 636 -10.61 26.98 -4.62
N ALA A 637 -11.86 26.83 -5.02
CA ALA A 637 -12.43 25.59 -5.53
C ALA A 637 -13.50 25.89 -6.59
N SER A 638 -13.67 25.00 -7.56
CA SER A 638 -14.85 24.99 -8.42
C SER A 638 -15.98 24.15 -7.78
N PRO A 639 -17.24 24.35 -8.19
CA PRO A 639 -18.22 23.27 -8.13
C PRO A 639 -17.74 22.07 -8.95
N THR A 640 -18.34 20.90 -8.75
CA THR A 640 -18.17 19.77 -9.69
C THR A 640 -18.51 20.23 -11.10
N VAL A 641 -17.67 19.85 -12.06
CA VAL A 641 -17.87 20.09 -13.49
C VAL A 641 -17.96 18.76 -14.22
N THR A 642 -18.76 18.71 -15.27
CA THR A 642 -18.96 17.51 -16.10
C THR A 642 -18.56 17.78 -17.55
N GLY A 643 -18.39 16.74 -18.37
CA GLY A 643 -18.16 16.88 -19.82
C GLY A 643 -19.15 17.77 -20.57
N ALA A 644 -20.40 17.90 -20.08
CA ALA A 644 -21.41 18.77 -20.68
C ALA A 644 -21.28 20.27 -20.31
N ASP A 645 -20.42 20.63 -19.35
CA ASP A 645 -20.27 22.01 -18.89
C ASP A 645 -19.32 22.81 -19.80
N ALA A 646 -19.66 24.08 -20.04
CA ALA A 646 -18.70 25.03 -20.59
C ALA A 646 -17.58 25.34 -19.57
N ALA A 647 -16.44 25.82 -20.08
CA ALA A 647 -15.29 26.17 -19.25
C ALA A 647 -15.66 27.16 -18.13
N LYS A 648 -15.24 26.87 -16.90
CA LYS A 648 -15.50 27.69 -15.72
C LYS A 648 -14.24 28.43 -15.29
N ALA A 649 -14.37 29.73 -15.04
CA ALA A 649 -13.23 30.52 -14.58
C ALA A 649 -12.91 30.22 -13.10
N VAL A 650 -11.65 29.93 -12.81
CA VAL A 650 -11.10 29.85 -11.45
C VAL A 650 -10.07 30.96 -11.25
N SER A 651 -10.18 31.67 -10.14
CA SER A 651 -9.24 32.70 -9.72
C SER A 651 -8.93 32.54 -8.24
N ALA A 652 -7.64 32.51 -7.90
CA ALA A 652 -7.16 32.21 -6.56
C ALA A 652 -6.11 33.24 -6.11
N PRO A 653 -6.32 33.95 -4.99
CA PRO A 653 -5.29 34.81 -4.42
C PRO A 653 -4.18 33.94 -3.81
N VAL A 654 -2.94 34.15 -4.28
CA VAL A 654 -1.75 33.38 -3.85
C VAL A 654 -0.63 34.27 -3.30
N THR A 655 -0.95 35.54 -3.01
CA THR A 655 0.00 36.53 -2.48
C THR A 655 0.76 35.98 -1.26
N GLY A 656 2.09 36.02 -1.34
CA GLY A 656 2.98 35.60 -0.26
C GLY A 656 3.18 34.09 -0.14
N ALA A 657 2.44 33.28 -0.90
CA ALA A 657 2.58 31.83 -0.89
C ALA A 657 3.96 31.40 -1.44
N GLN A 658 4.63 30.47 -0.76
CA GLN A 658 5.87 29.87 -1.24
C GLN A 658 5.60 28.81 -2.31
N THR A 659 4.49 28.08 -2.14
CA THR A 659 4.05 27.01 -3.03
C THR A 659 2.58 27.16 -3.37
N VAL A 660 2.23 26.82 -4.60
CA VAL A 660 0.83 26.72 -5.06
C VAL A 660 0.63 25.36 -5.70
N ARG A 661 -0.50 24.73 -5.41
CA ARG A 661 -0.82 23.39 -5.84
C ARG A 661 -2.19 23.36 -6.49
N LEU A 662 -2.23 22.80 -7.69
CA LEU A 662 -3.42 22.63 -8.50
C LEU A 662 -3.86 21.19 -8.35
N VAL A 663 -5.08 20.98 -7.85
CA VAL A 663 -5.60 19.64 -7.53
C VAL A 663 -6.89 19.41 -8.30
N VAL A 664 -7.01 18.25 -8.93
CA VAL A 664 -8.28 17.77 -9.49
C VAL A 664 -8.72 16.55 -8.69
N THR A 665 -9.99 16.56 -8.30
CA THR A 665 -10.66 15.52 -7.50
C THR A 665 -11.72 14.83 -8.35
N ASP A 666 -11.95 13.55 -8.08
CA ASP A 666 -13.11 12.80 -8.58
C ASP A 666 -14.40 13.47 -8.08
N GLY A 667 -15.41 13.59 -8.95
CA GLY A 667 -16.72 14.13 -8.63
C GLY A 667 -17.60 13.18 -7.81
N GLY A 668 -17.13 11.96 -7.56
CA GLY A 668 -17.72 10.97 -6.66
C GLY A 668 -18.43 9.83 -7.38
N ASP A 669 -18.24 9.69 -8.69
CA ASP A 669 -18.77 8.62 -9.52
C ASP A 669 -17.68 7.69 -10.11
N GLY A 670 -16.44 7.87 -9.67
CA GLY A 670 -15.29 7.10 -10.13
C GLY A 670 -14.52 7.87 -11.19
N ILE A 671 -13.30 7.43 -11.48
CA ILE A 671 -12.34 8.23 -12.27
C ILE A 671 -12.51 8.10 -13.79
N ASP A 672 -13.48 7.34 -14.27
CA ASP A 672 -13.62 7.04 -15.71
C ASP A 672 -13.96 8.31 -16.50
N TYR A 673 -13.14 8.62 -17.52
CA TYR A 673 -13.27 9.81 -18.38
C TYR A 673 -13.01 11.16 -17.67
N ASP A 674 -12.33 11.16 -16.54
CA ASP A 674 -11.97 12.37 -15.79
C ASP A 674 -10.77 13.12 -16.40
N HIS A 675 -10.77 13.28 -17.74
CA HIS A 675 -9.78 14.05 -18.48
C HIS A 675 -10.06 15.53 -18.26
N ALA A 676 -9.33 16.14 -17.33
CA ALA A 676 -9.58 17.46 -16.81
C ALA A 676 -8.50 18.45 -17.26
N ASP A 677 -8.89 19.68 -17.55
CA ASP A 677 -7.99 20.71 -18.05
C ASP A 677 -7.91 21.92 -17.12
N TRP A 678 -6.68 22.35 -16.87
CA TRP A 678 -6.37 23.71 -16.41
C TRP A 678 -6.00 24.59 -17.62
N ALA A 679 -7.00 25.00 -18.39
CA ALA A 679 -6.82 25.81 -19.59
C ALA A 679 -6.49 27.29 -19.29
N ASP A 680 -5.64 27.91 -20.12
CA ASP A 680 -5.08 29.27 -19.91
C ASP A 680 -4.52 29.48 -18.48
N ALA A 681 -4.02 28.41 -17.86
CA ALA A 681 -3.54 28.41 -16.48
C ALA A 681 -2.28 29.25 -16.33
N LYS A 682 -2.35 30.30 -15.53
CA LYS A 682 -1.28 31.29 -15.37
C LYS A 682 -1.23 31.92 -14.00
N PHE A 683 -0.02 32.29 -13.61
CA PHE A 683 0.30 33.07 -12.42
C PHE A 683 0.61 34.51 -12.81
N ARG A 684 0.22 35.45 -11.94
CA ARG A 684 0.70 36.83 -12.00
C ARG A 684 1.73 37.06 -10.91
N CYS A 685 2.98 37.15 -11.31
CA CYS A 685 4.14 37.57 -10.55
C CYS A 685 4.68 38.88 -11.19
#